data_AF-A0A9E2R4W4-F1
#
_entry.id   AF-A0A9E2R4W4-F1
#
_cell.length_a   1.000
_cell.length_b   1.000
_cell.length_c   1.000
_cell.angle_alpha   90.00
_cell.angle_beta   90.00
_cell.angle_gamma   90.00
#
_symmetry.space_group_name_H-M   'P 1'
#
loop_
_entity.id
_entity.type
_entity.pdbx_description
1 polymer ?
#
loop_
_entity_poly.entity_id
_entity_poly.type
_entity_poly.pdbx_seq_one_letter_code
_entity_poly.pdbx_strand_id
1 'polypeptide(L)'
;MTKNSRHRYRKLFVTVLVGLTAGLSARAEFDQRGQVNLVPFGVLSLVNDGAPTQKIDLSKFATEPGSTVALAPGARLVCEWRQARDLRSVRIRFADGAPDTGTITLEWWHRVWPDNGTGGWMKLDDPFNGGWVTARCRVTTNASELQFTFPPLTTNEVAGVRHGGADFRRTYKLRVSASAPVQIQHLGVYSGALQRRTRLRFEWNLKTTVSGIWNPKFEARNGRVLRVRPEGRNAALVELEYADAADRLSADRGQLIFRSGETRSFSVFVDDVLQEGGLYVRDIGVFVSDAERRLKFATWRGPSGERWPDTVENLVARMPEQTLDQALRAFPPKPPGICLLGAPNLRQEIALGPQGDILLFADSLRSPGPDADLRPWKWNALRFRFGAGEHPIMSETGNREVKRDLEEGWLPAVRYRWDSGDIGYTETCVATTLEGDLADLKNPAGTEPVVLSARFELTNHTAAPRTAWLWMESNHPLPLRIAVDGTLVLNSASDRKFHPDLVPVRGRFNTLGQGDLDLAVLVPGGPGSPDPEFQDSTAPRAAVRYRVELGAHAAHAVELAVPYIELLDQRGLQALKAVAFAQVHDAVVKFWKARIAQGMTYQVPEPLLNRFFKANLWHVLISVDIDPINGLYENGAATHGYGNYLNETAMVVRALEMRGEFDEASRLLQPFLLCQGVKGLPGNFKSKDGVFYAAYPVDPDPYTAQGYNLDHGWGLWAAADHFFWTKDAAYLRENADRLIKACDWITRERQATQVLNPDGSRPVEYGLLPAGELEDVDEWLYYYATDAYGYLGMRRTAEALTRVGHPEARRIAEDTAAFRHDLQASLAESVATTPVVRLRDATWVPYVPPRADALTHRAEGWIREGLYPALHLLDAQVYPPDHPFANWMIDDLEDNIFMSPESGYGLKQPRADFFNLGGFTLQPNLLNLALDYLQRDEVPNFLRAFFNTAAVSLYPDSMCFAEWVPRFGQAGGPLYKTPDESKFIQWMRDLLVLERGNRLELGLGVPRRW
;
A
#
# COMPACT_ATOMS: atom_id res chain seq x y z
N MET A 1 -22.30 -14.72 17.93
CA MET A 1 -23.48 -14.29 18.74
C MET A 1 -22.90 -13.74 20.04
N THR A 2 -23.13 -12.52 20.53
CA THR A 2 -24.21 -11.54 20.34
C THR A 2 -23.66 -10.14 20.60
N LYS A 3 -24.22 -9.19 19.85
CA LYS A 3 -24.27 -7.75 20.11
C LYS A 3 -24.57 -7.44 21.59
N ASN A 4 -23.89 -6.42 22.13
CA ASN A 4 -24.39 -5.37 23.04
C ASN A 4 -23.46 -5.10 24.24
N SER A 5 -22.68 -4.02 24.15
CA SER A 5 -22.47 -3.06 25.26
C SER A 5 -21.48 -1.96 24.88
N ARG A 6 -21.88 -1.06 23.96
CA ARG A 6 -21.33 0.30 23.89
C ARG A 6 -22.49 1.30 23.96
N HIS A 7 -22.96 1.51 25.18
CA HIS A 7 -23.85 2.60 25.55
C HIS A 7 -23.39 3.15 26.89
N ARG A 8 -22.53 4.18 26.83
CA ARG A 8 -22.53 5.40 27.67
C ARG A 8 -21.21 6.15 27.38
N TYR A 9 -21.28 7.48 27.36
CA TYR A 9 -20.25 8.44 26.90
C TYR A 9 -20.23 8.83 25.41
N ARG A 10 -21.40 9.25 24.90
CA ARG A 10 -21.52 10.30 23.87
C ARG A 10 -22.76 11.15 24.17
N LYS A 11 -22.65 12.05 25.16
CA LYS A 11 -23.59 13.16 25.40
C LYS A 11 -22.84 14.28 26.11
N LEU A 12 -22.12 15.10 25.34
CA LEU A 12 -21.92 16.53 25.55
C LEU A 12 -21.23 17.06 24.28
N PHE A 13 -21.65 18.23 23.80
CA PHE A 13 -21.34 18.85 22.49
C PHE A 13 -22.23 18.48 21.29
N VAL A 14 -23.55 18.46 21.51
CA VAL A 14 -24.54 18.85 20.48
C VAL A 14 -25.63 19.68 21.16
N THR A 15 -25.35 20.93 21.52
CA THR A 15 -26.35 21.96 21.82
C THR A 15 -25.67 23.33 21.80
N VAL A 16 -25.42 23.88 20.60
CA VAL A 16 -25.41 25.32 20.21
C VAL A 16 -25.00 25.32 18.74
N LEU A 17 -25.97 25.11 17.83
CA LEU A 17 -26.03 25.63 16.45
C LEU A 17 -27.24 25.03 15.68
N VAL A 18 -28.41 24.93 16.32
CA VAL A 18 -29.68 24.51 15.67
C VAL A 18 -30.77 25.58 15.86
N GLY A 19 -30.37 26.86 15.92
CA GLY A 19 -31.31 27.94 16.20
C GLY A 19 -30.95 29.22 15.48
N LEU A 20 -30.69 29.17 14.17
CA LEU A 20 -30.64 30.34 13.27
C LEU A 20 -30.57 29.94 11.78
N THR A 21 -31.40 29.01 11.32
CA THR A 21 -31.62 28.73 9.87
C THR A 21 -33.07 28.35 9.57
N ALA A 22 -34.03 28.96 10.28
CA ALA A 22 -35.45 28.89 9.94
C ALA A 22 -35.91 30.30 9.56
N GLY A 23 -35.62 30.70 8.32
CA GLY A 23 -35.97 32.02 7.82
C GLY A 23 -35.09 32.49 6.68
N LEU A 24 -34.95 31.68 5.62
CA LEU A 24 -34.50 32.09 4.27
C LEU A 24 -34.81 30.95 3.29
N SER A 25 -36.04 30.44 3.31
CA SER A 25 -36.60 29.67 2.20
C SER A 25 -37.06 30.63 1.11
N ALA A 26 -36.10 31.30 0.47
CA ALA A 26 -36.31 31.93 -0.82
C ALA A 26 -35.99 30.85 -1.87
N ARG A 27 -37.03 30.40 -2.59
CA ARG A 27 -36.85 29.63 -3.83
C ARG A 27 -36.01 30.48 -4.78
N ALA A 28 -34.73 30.15 -4.91
CA ALA A 28 -33.93 30.64 -6.02
C ALA A 28 -34.45 29.93 -7.28
N GLU A 29 -35.20 30.64 -8.11
CA GLU A 29 -35.32 30.27 -9.52
C GLU A 29 -33.89 30.23 -10.08
N PHE A 30 -33.45 29.05 -10.53
CA PHE A 30 -32.16 28.86 -11.17
C PHE A 30 -32.12 29.68 -12.48
N ASP A 31 -31.52 30.87 -12.46
CA ASP A 31 -31.13 31.57 -13.69
C ASP A 31 -29.90 30.85 -14.27
N GLN A 32 -30.13 29.95 -15.24
CA GLN A 32 -29.11 29.10 -15.85
C GLN A 32 -28.25 29.82 -16.92
N ARG A 33 -28.30 31.16 -16.98
CA ARG A 33 -27.44 31.95 -17.86
C ARG A 33 -26.00 31.92 -17.35
N GLY A 34 -25.11 31.30 -18.11
CA GLY A 34 -23.66 31.27 -17.83
C GLY A 34 -23.13 29.99 -17.20
N GLN A 35 -23.91 28.91 -17.10
CA GLN A 35 -23.38 27.60 -16.72
C GLN A 35 -22.47 27.03 -17.82
N VAL A 36 -21.40 26.35 -17.40
CA VAL A 36 -20.42 25.75 -18.30
C VAL A 36 -21.02 24.51 -18.97
N ASN A 37 -20.98 24.47 -20.31
CA ASN A 37 -21.24 23.25 -21.08
C ASN A 37 -19.96 22.40 -21.11
N LEU A 38 -20.05 21.15 -20.65
CA LEU A 38 -18.96 20.20 -20.56
C LEU A 38 -18.71 19.40 -21.84
N VAL A 39 -19.66 19.40 -22.80
CA VAL A 39 -19.51 18.65 -24.06
C VAL A 39 -18.23 19.04 -24.83
N PRO A 40 -17.86 20.34 -24.96
CA PRO A 40 -16.61 20.74 -25.62
C PRO A 40 -15.32 20.24 -24.95
N PHE A 41 -15.40 19.76 -23.70
CA PHE A 41 -14.25 19.28 -22.92
C PHE A 41 -14.21 17.75 -22.83
N GLY A 42 -15.08 17.05 -23.56
CA GLY A 42 -15.12 15.60 -23.66
C GLY A 42 -14.98 15.12 -25.11
N VAL A 43 -15.07 13.80 -25.29
CA VAL A 43 -15.17 13.14 -26.59
C VAL A 43 -16.62 12.73 -26.82
N LEU A 44 -17.24 13.28 -27.86
CA LEU A 44 -18.59 12.92 -28.27
C LEU A 44 -18.52 11.86 -29.38
N SER A 45 -19.22 10.75 -29.21
CA SER A 45 -19.22 9.63 -30.15
C SER A 45 -20.61 9.05 -30.38
N LEU A 46 -20.91 8.67 -31.62
CA LEU A 46 -22.05 7.85 -31.97
C LEU A 46 -21.64 6.37 -31.93
N VAL A 47 -22.30 5.61 -31.06
CA VAL A 47 -22.08 4.17 -30.85
C VAL A 47 -23.30 3.41 -31.35
N ASN A 48 -23.08 2.45 -32.23
CA ASN A 48 -24.11 1.57 -32.78
C ASN A 48 -23.71 0.12 -32.54
N ASP A 49 -24.65 -0.72 -32.11
CA ASP A 49 -24.39 -2.14 -31.88
C ASP A 49 -23.87 -2.80 -33.18
N GLY A 50 -22.69 -3.39 -33.13
CA GLY A 50 -22.07 -4.09 -34.26
C GLY A 50 -21.41 -3.20 -35.32
N ALA A 51 -21.33 -1.88 -35.14
CA ALA A 51 -20.59 -0.98 -36.03
C ALA A 51 -19.45 -0.24 -35.27
N PRO A 52 -18.38 0.20 -35.98
CA PRO A 52 -17.34 1.00 -35.36
C PRO A 52 -17.89 2.30 -34.75
N THR A 53 -17.41 2.64 -33.56
CA THR A 53 -17.74 3.91 -32.91
C THR A 53 -17.29 5.09 -33.78
N GLN A 54 -18.22 6.00 -34.08
CA GLN A 54 -17.95 7.19 -34.87
C GLN A 54 -17.75 8.40 -33.94
N LYS A 55 -16.55 8.98 -33.91
CA LYS A 55 -16.30 10.24 -33.20
C LYS A 55 -16.98 11.41 -33.93
N ILE A 56 -17.64 12.28 -33.17
CA ILE A 56 -18.30 13.48 -33.67
C ILE A 56 -17.34 14.66 -33.58
N ASP A 57 -17.17 15.38 -34.69
CA ASP A 57 -16.38 16.61 -34.73
C ASP A 57 -17.14 17.74 -34.05
N LEU A 58 -16.79 18.01 -32.79
CA LEU A 58 -17.40 19.04 -31.96
C LEU A 58 -17.20 20.45 -32.52
N SER A 59 -16.15 20.70 -33.32
CA SER A 59 -15.93 22.01 -33.93
C SER A 59 -17.06 22.38 -34.90
N LYS A 60 -17.62 21.38 -35.59
CA LYS A 60 -18.73 21.54 -36.54
C LYS A 60 -20.09 21.41 -35.88
N PHE A 61 -20.24 20.39 -35.02
CA PHE A 61 -21.52 20.06 -34.36
C PHE A 61 -22.10 21.20 -33.50
N ALA A 62 -21.24 22.08 -32.96
CA ALA A 62 -21.68 23.21 -32.14
C ALA A 62 -21.79 24.56 -32.90
N THR A 63 -21.24 24.68 -34.11
CA THR A 63 -21.06 25.99 -34.77
C THR A 63 -21.61 26.09 -36.19
N GLU A 64 -21.77 24.98 -36.91
CA GLU A 64 -22.27 24.99 -38.30
C GLU A 64 -23.82 24.97 -38.33
N PRO A 65 -24.48 25.98 -38.93
CA PRO A 65 -25.93 25.98 -39.10
C PRO A 65 -26.39 24.77 -39.93
N GLY A 66 -27.21 23.90 -39.33
CA GLY A 66 -27.75 22.71 -40.01
C GLY A 66 -26.97 21.40 -39.75
N SER A 67 -25.86 21.42 -39.01
CA SER A 67 -25.21 20.19 -38.56
C SER A 67 -26.11 19.44 -37.57
N THR A 68 -26.48 18.19 -37.90
CA THR A 68 -27.27 17.31 -37.03
C THR A 68 -26.60 15.95 -36.89
N VAL A 69 -26.87 15.28 -35.77
CA VAL A 69 -26.55 13.87 -35.56
C VAL A 69 -27.86 13.08 -35.59
N ALA A 70 -27.98 12.20 -36.57
CA ALA A 70 -29.09 11.26 -36.66
C ALA A 70 -28.92 10.18 -35.58
N LEU A 71 -29.86 10.12 -34.63
CA LEU A 71 -29.89 9.09 -33.60
C LEU A 71 -31.05 8.13 -33.90
N ALA A 72 -30.71 6.99 -34.50
CA ALA A 72 -31.66 5.91 -34.78
C ALA A 72 -31.98 5.09 -33.52
N PRO A 73 -33.12 4.37 -33.47
CA PRO A 73 -33.36 3.38 -32.43
C PRO A 73 -32.23 2.37 -32.34
N GLY A 74 -31.72 2.11 -31.14
CA GLY A 74 -30.55 1.26 -30.91
C GLY A 74 -29.20 2.01 -30.93
N ALA A 75 -29.11 3.16 -31.60
CA ALA A 75 -27.93 4.02 -31.54
C ALA A 75 -27.81 4.74 -30.18
N ARG A 76 -26.58 5.08 -29.78
CA ARG A 76 -26.27 5.83 -28.55
C ARG A 76 -25.32 6.98 -28.86
N LEU A 77 -25.68 8.19 -28.45
CA LEU A 77 -24.77 9.32 -28.46
C LEU A 77 -24.08 9.39 -27.08
N VAL A 78 -22.78 9.14 -27.03
CA VAL A 78 -21.98 9.03 -25.80
C VAL A 78 -21.02 10.21 -25.69
N CYS A 79 -21.05 10.91 -24.56
CA CYS A 79 -20.06 11.91 -24.19
C CYS A 79 -19.19 11.34 -23.07
N GLU A 80 -17.88 11.27 -23.28
CA GLU A 80 -16.89 10.73 -22.35
C GLU A 80 -15.84 11.78 -22.00
N TRP A 81 -15.49 11.91 -20.72
CA TRP A 81 -14.49 12.85 -20.22
C TRP A 81 -13.27 12.12 -19.66
N ARG A 82 -12.15 12.83 -19.56
CA ARG A 82 -10.90 12.32 -18.96
C ARG A 82 -10.93 12.27 -17.43
N GLN A 83 -11.88 12.96 -16.82
CA GLN A 83 -12.12 12.96 -15.38
C GLN A 83 -13.62 12.89 -15.11
N ALA A 84 -14.00 12.36 -13.95
CA ALA A 84 -15.39 12.38 -13.53
C ALA A 84 -15.91 13.82 -13.40
N ARG A 85 -17.10 14.07 -13.94
CA ARG A 85 -17.75 15.39 -14.00
C ARG A 85 -19.05 15.41 -13.21
N ASP A 86 -19.33 16.53 -12.55
CA ASP A 86 -20.56 16.73 -11.77
C ASP A 86 -21.68 17.30 -12.66
N LEU A 87 -22.48 16.41 -13.24
CA LEU A 87 -23.53 16.78 -14.19
C LEU A 87 -24.78 17.25 -13.44
N ARG A 88 -25.27 18.47 -13.72
CA ARG A 88 -26.47 19.05 -13.10
C ARG A 88 -27.69 19.06 -14.02
N SER A 89 -27.47 19.27 -15.31
CA SER A 89 -28.54 19.21 -16.30
C SER A 89 -28.03 18.86 -17.69
N VAL A 90 -28.92 18.38 -18.54
CA VAL A 90 -28.67 18.07 -19.95
C VAL A 90 -29.74 18.77 -20.78
N ARG A 91 -29.35 19.40 -21.89
CA ARG A 91 -30.27 20.01 -22.85
C ARG A 91 -30.01 19.48 -24.23
N ILE A 92 -31.06 19.05 -24.92
CA ILE A 92 -30.99 18.47 -26.25
C ILE A 92 -31.92 19.27 -27.15
N ARG A 93 -31.35 19.88 -28.19
CA ARG A 93 -32.12 20.57 -29.24
C ARG A 93 -32.24 19.67 -30.45
N PHE A 94 -33.42 19.65 -31.05
CA PHE A 94 -33.78 18.81 -32.18
C PHE A 94 -34.06 19.66 -33.42
N ALA A 95 -33.70 19.15 -34.59
CA ALA A 95 -33.93 19.85 -35.86
C ALA A 95 -35.41 19.84 -36.27
N ASP A 96 -36.11 18.74 -36.01
CA ASP A 96 -37.49 18.50 -36.47
C ASP A 96 -38.54 18.74 -35.36
N GLY A 97 -38.19 19.52 -34.33
CA GLY A 97 -39.02 19.74 -33.14
C GLY A 97 -38.72 18.74 -32.01
N ALA A 98 -39.07 19.11 -30.77
CA ALA A 98 -38.82 18.25 -29.62
C ALA A 98 -39.73 17.00 -29.65
N PRO A 99 -39.17 15.78 -29.49
CA PRO A 99 -39.99 14.57 -29.40
C PRO A 99 -40.73 14.51 -28.06
N ASP A 100 -41.60 13.52 -27.89
CA ASP A 100 -42.25 13.24 -26.61
C ASP A 100 -41.18 13.00 -25.52
N THR A 101 -41.46 13.46 -24.30
CA THR A 101 -40.49 13.40 -23.18
C THR A 101 -40.01 11.98 -22.84
N GLY A 102 -40.79 10.95 -23.18
CA GLY A 102 -40.43 9.53 -23.01
C GLY A 102 -39.65 8.92 -24.18
N THR A 103 -39.45 9.65 -25.29
CA THR A 103 -38.67 9.16 -26.44
C THR A 103 -37.18 9.06 -26.13
N ILE A 104 -36.68 9.98 -25.31
CA ILE A 104 -35.26 10.06 -24.96
C ILE A 104 -35.01 9.42 -23.60
N THR A 105 -33.98 8.59 -23.53
CA THR A 105 -33.43 8.07 -22.27
C THR A 105 -32.03 8.62 -22.07
N LEU A 106 -31.76 9.10 -20.85
CA LEU A 106 -30.44 9.49 -20.39
C LEU A 106 -29.89 8.44 -19.45
N GLU A 107 -28.66 8.02 -19.69
CA GLU A 107 -27.95 7.09 -18.82
C GLU A 107 -26.57 7.66 -18.49
N TRP A 108 -26.12 7.44 -17.27
CA TRP A 108 -24.80 7.85 -16.80
C TRP A 108 -24.00 6.63 -16.36
N TRP A 109 -22.69 6.71 -16.44
CA TRP A 109 -21.78 5.65 -16.03
C TRP A 109 -21.50 5.73 -14.52
N HIS A 110 -21.72 4.64 -13.81
CA HIS A 110 -21.58 4.56 -12.36
C HIS A 110 -20.77 3.32 -11.97
N ARG A 111 -19.82 3.48 -11.03
CA ARG A 111 -19.19 2.35 -10.34
C ARG A 111 -19.36 2.46 -8.82
N VAL A 112 -18.88 3.54 -8.20
CA VAL A 112 -18.76 3.67 -6.74
C VAL A 112 -19.40 4.93 -6.17
N TRP A 113 -19.28 6.08 -6.83
CA TRP A 113 -19.79 7.34 -6.27
C TRP A 113 -21.30 7.27 -6.00
N PRO A 114 -21.78 7.74 -4.83
CA PRO A 114 -21.10 8.57 -3.83
C PRO A 114 -20.46 7.82 -2.65
N ASP A 115 -20.38 6.49 -2.69
CA ASP A 115 -19.96 5.66 -1.56
C ASP A 115 -18.44 5.37 -1.55
N ASN A 116 -17.63 6.36 -1.93
CA ASN A 116 -16.19 6.22 -2.19
C ASN A 116 -15.35 5.82 -0.97
N GLY A 117 -15.83 6.04 0.26
CA GLY A 117 -15.01 5.87 1.47
C GLY A 117 -14.02 7.02 1.66
N THR A 118 -12.95 6.79 2.43
CA THR A 118 -11.94 7.80 2.80
C THR A 118 -10.57 7.16 3.01
N GLY A 119 -9.49 7.95 2.94
CA GLY A 119 -8.11 7.48 3.17
C GLY A 119 -7.51 6.81 1.92
N GLY A 120 -6.48 5.98 2.11
CA GLY A 120 -5.75 5.35 1.00
C GLY A 120 -6.62 4.42 0.16
N TRP A 121 -7.44 3.59 0.81
CA TRP A 121 -8.41 2.69 0.17
C TRP A 121 -9.71 3.37 -0.28
N MET A 122 -9.72 4.71 -0.34
CA MET A 122 -10.81 5.41 -1.02
C MET A 122 -10.93 4.87 -2.44
N LYS A 123 -12.14 4.48 -2.81
CA LYS A 123 -12.45 3.94 -4.13
C LYS A 123 -12.75 5.07 -5.09
N LEU A 124 -12.26 4.96 -6.31
CA LEU A 124 -12.54 5.92 -7.38
C LEU A 124 -13.48 5.30 -8.43
N ASP A 125 -14.25 6.15 -9.11
CA ASP A 125 -14.85 5.75 -10.38
C ASP A 125 -13.79 5.74 -11.48
N ASP A 126 -14.04 4.95 -12.52
CA ASP A 126 -13.22 4.89 -13.73
C ASP A 126 -14.10 4.67 -14.98
N PRO A 127 -13.58 4.93 -16.18
CA PRO A 127 -14.36 4.82 -17.42
C PRO A 127 -14.47 3.39 -17.97
N PHE A 128 -13.98 2.35 -17.28
CA PHE A 128 -13.86 0.99 -17.83
C PHE A 128 -14.67 -0.05 -17.05
N ASN A 129 -14.64 -0.01 -15.72
CA ASN A 129 -15.14 -1.05 -14.82
C ASN A 129 -16.40 -0.61 -14.05
N GLY A 130 -17.36 -0.03 -14.76
CA GLY A 130 -18.65 0.46 -14.22
C GLY A 130 -19.85 -0.08 -14.99
N GLY A 131 -21.02 0.51 -14.73
CA GLY A 131 -22.28 0.16 -15.38
C GLY A 131 -23.09 1.38 -15.78
N TRP A 132 -23.93 1.22 -16.80
CA TRP A 132 -24.88 2.25 -17.22
C TRP A 132 -26.11 2.26 -16.33
N VAL A 133 -26.46 3.44 -15.81
CA VAL A 133 -27.65 3.66 -14.98
C VAL A 133 -28.56 4.67 -15.66
N THR A 134 -29.83 4.32 -15.81
CA THR A 134 -30.86 5.28 -16.27
C THR A 134 -31.02 6.41 -15.25
N ALA A 135 -30.70 7.62 -15.67
CA ALA A 135 -30.76 8.78 -14.82
C ALA A 135 -32.22 9.15 -14.52
N ARG A 136 -32.54 9.36 -13.24
CA ARG A 136 -33.82 9.98 -12.88
C ARG A 136 -33.73 11.46 -13.21
N CYS A 137 -34.64 11.95 -14.04
CA CYS A 137 -34.64 13.33 -14.50
C CYS A 137 -36.02 13.96 -14.33
N ARG A 138 -36.06 15.25 -14.02
CA ARG A 138 -37.22 16.10 -14.33
C ARG A 138 -37.03 16.63 -15.74
N VAL A 139 -37.98 16.34 -16.63
CA VAL A 139 -37.92 16.74 -18.03
C VAL A 139 -38.87 17.92 -18.27
N THR A 140 -38.35 19.01 -18.81
CA THR A 140 -39.13 20.14 -19.31
C THR A 140 -38.95 20.25 -20.81
N THR A 141 -40.04 20.50 -21.55
CA THR A 141 -40.03 20.58 -23.01
C THR A 141 -40.43 21.98 -23.49
N ASN A 142 -39.81 22.44 -24.58
CA ASN A 142 -40.30 23.55 -25.40
C ASN A 142 -40.39 23.09 -26.87
N ALA A 143 -40.73 23.97 -27.81
CA ALA A 143 -41.00 23.60 -29.21
C ALA A 143 -39.87 22.81 -29.92
N SER A 144 -38.60 22.97 -29.50
CA SER A 144 -37.44 22.33 -30.16
C SER A 144 -36.40 21.73 -29.22
N GLU A 145 -36.59 21.83 -27.90
CA GLU A 145 -35.58 21.43 -26.91
C GLU A 145 -36.20 20.67 -25.74
N LEU A 146 -35.53 19.60 -25.32
CA LEU A 146 -35.77 18.89 -24.07
C LEU A 146 -34.68 19.24 -23.08
N GLN A 147 -35.07 19.63 -21.86
CA GLN A 147 -34.17 19.87 -20.75
C GLN A 147 -34.41 18.85 -19.63
N PHE A 148 -33.34 18.17 -19.23
CA PHE A 148 -33.29 17.18 -18.17
C PHE A 148 -32.54 17.77 -16.99
N THR A 149 -33.18 17.83 -15.82
CA THR A 149 -32.54 18.28 -14.58
C THR A 149 -32.51 17.12 -13.59
N PHE A 150 -31.37 16.87 -12.96
CA PHE A 150 -31.24 15.79 -11.98
C PHE A 150 -31.83 16.23 -10.64
N PRO A 151 -32.87 15.54 -10.11
CA PRO A 151 -33.25 15.70 -8.72
C PRO A 151 -32.16 15.10 -7.80
N PRO A 152 -32.21 15.40 -6.49
CA PRO A 152 -31.32 14.78 -5.52
C PRO A 152 -31.26 13.26 -5.68
N LEU A 153 -30.05 12.69 -5.72
CA LEU A 153 -29.80 11.26 -5.84
C LEU A 153 -30.55 10.52 -4.73
N THR A 154 -31.25 9.45 -5.10
CA THR A 154 -31.95 8.60 -4.13
C THR A 154 -31.30 7.23 -4.12
N THR A 155 -31.35 6.54 -2.97
CA THR A 155 -30.85 5.16 -2.81
C THR A 155 -31.56 4.13 -3.69
N ASN A 156 -32.66 4.52 -4.37
CA ASN A 156 -33.43 3.67 -5.27
C ASN A 156 -33.09 3.91 -6.76
N GLU A 157 -32.23 4.88 -7.08
CA GLU A 157 -31.80 5.15 -8.46
C GLU A 157 -30.69 4.21 -8.90
N VAL A 158 -29.76 3.91 -8.00
CA VAL A 158 -28.66 2.98 -8.21
C VAL A 158 -28.77 1.88 -7.15
N ALA A 159 -28.73 0.63 -7.57
CA ALA A 159 -28.73 -0.49 -6.63
C ALA A 159 -27.46 -0.45 -5.75
N GLY A 160 -27.64 -0.55 -4.44
CA GLY A 160 -26.53 -0.65 -3.48
C GLY A 160 -25.97 0.68 -2.96
N VAL A 161 -26.38 1.82 -3.53
CA VAL A 161 -25.99 3.15 -3.04
C VAL A 161 -26.62 3.43 -1.67
N ARG A 162 -25.78 3.85 -0.71
CA ARG A 162 -26.14 4.10 0.69
C ARG A 162 -26.28 5.59 0.98
N HIS A 163 -25.53 6.45 0.30
CA HIS A 163 -25.61 7.90 0.46
C HIS A 163 -26.37 8.55 -0.72
N GLY A 164 -27.30 9.44 -0.41
CA GLY A 164 -28.08 10.20 -1.40
C GLY A 164 -27.99 11.70 -1.17
N GLY A 165 -28.83 12.47 -1.87
CA GLY A 165 -28.98 13.91 -1.67
C GLY A 165 -28.19 14.79 -2.63
N ALA A 166 -27.22 14.25 -3.38
CA ALA A 166 -26.49 14.98 -4.40
C ALA A 166 -27.41 15.41 -5.54
N ASP A 167 -27.47 16.72 -5.82
CA ASP A 167 -28.28 17.33 -6.88
C ASP A 167 -27.57 17.33 -8.25
N PHE A 168 -26.62 16.42 -8.42
CA PHE A 168 -25.86 16.16 -9.63
C PHE A 168 -25.60 14.65 -9.77
N ARG A 169 -25.02 14.23 -10.89
CA ARG A 169 -24.47 12.88 -11.08
C ARG A 169 -23.00 13.01 -11.42
N ARG A 170 -22.11 12.44 -10.60
CA ARG A 170 -20.67 12.40 -10.89
C ARG A 170 -20.37 11.23 -11.81
N THR A 171 -19.80 11.49 -12.99
CA THR A 171 -19.57 10.42 -13.98
C THR A 171 -18.49 10.74 -14.99
N TYR A 172 -17.82 9.70 -15.50
CA TYR A 172 -16.94 9.80 -16.67
C TYR A 172 -17.71 9.81 -18.00
N LYS A 173 -18.94 9.28 -18.04
CA LYS A 173 -19.69 9.12 -19.29
C LYS A 173 -21.18 9.39 -19.13
N LEU A 174 -21.74 10.07 -20.11
CA LEU A 174 -23.17 10.23 -20.29
C LEU A 174 -23.55 9.68 -21.67
N ARG A 175 -24.63 8.91 -21.76
CA ARG A 175 -25.20 8.52 -23.06
C ARG A 175 -26.66 8.91 -23.20
N VAL A 176 -27.01 9.25 -24.44
CA VAL A 176 -28.36 9.58 -24.89
C VAL A 176 -28.81 8.49 -25.86
N SER A 177 -30.00 7.95 -25.65
CA SER A 177 -30.65 7.02 -26.56
C SER A 177 -32.07 7.47 -26.90
N ALA A 178 -32.56 7.08 -28.07
CA ALA A 178 -33.92 7.36 -28.49
C ALA A 178 -34.67 6.06 -28.84
N SER A 179 -35.95 5.97 -28.48
CA SER A 179 -36.85 4.87 -28.86
C SER A 179 -37.44 5.04 -30.27
N ALA A 180 -37.35 6.24 -30.84
CA ALA A 180 -37.72 6.59 -32.21
C ALA A 180 -36.59 7.40 -32.87
N PRO A 181 -36.47 7.42 -34.21
CA PRO A 181 -35.47 8.23 -34.90
C PRO A 181 -35.60 9.72 -34.56
N VAL A 182 -34.49 10.37 -34.21
CA VAL A 182 -34.44 11.82 -33.92
C VAL A 182 -33.21 12.45 -34.57
N GLN A 183 -33.32 13.73 -34.95
CA GLN A 183 -32.21 14.54 -35.43
C GLN A 183 -31.76 15.51 -34.33
N ILE A 184 -30.65 15.20 -33.67
CA ILE A 184 -30.10 16.06 -32.61
C ILE A 184 -29.26 17.15 -33.26
N GLN A 185 -29.68 18.40 -33.05
CA GLN A 185 -28.96 19.59 -33.51
C GLN A 185 -27.93 20.08 -32.48
N HIS A 186 -28.19 19.91 -31.18
CA HIS A 186 -27.27 20.33 -30.13
C HIS A 186 -27.43 19.48 -28.88
N LEU A 187 -26.30 19.12 -28.26
CA LEU A 187 -26.23 18.50 -26.94
C LEU A 187 -25.45 19.42 -25.99
N GLY A 188 -26.08 19.87 -24.91
CA GLY A 188 -25.44 20.59 -23.83
C GLY A 188 -25.51 19.78 -22.53
N VAL A 189 -24.38 19.63 -21.86
CA VAL A 189 -24.28 18.97 -20.55
C VAL A 189 -23.68 19.97 -19.58
N TYR A 190 -24.42 20.36 -18.55
CA TYR A 190 -24.06 21.51 -17.71
C TYR A 190 -23.71 21.08 -16.30
N SER A 191 -22.63 21.66 -15.76
CA SER A 191 -22.23 21.48 -14.36
C SER A 191 -22.61 22.67 -13.49
N GLY A 192 -22.11 22.67 -12.24
CA GLY A 192 -22.25 23.80 -11.31
C GLY A 192 -21.29 24.97 -11.59
N ALA A 193 -20.30 24.77 -12.46
CA ALA A 193 -19.32 25.81 -12.78
C ALA A 193 -19.94 26.93 -13.63
N LEU A 194 -19.46 28.15 -13.40
CA LEU A 194 -19.90 29.36 -14.12
C LEU A 194 -18.83 29.82 -15.09
N GLN A 195 -19.24 30.12 -16.32
CA GLN A 195 -18.36 30.68 -17.33
C GLN A 195 -18.06 32.15 -17.00
N ARG A 196 -16.77 32.47 -16.80
CA ARG A 196 -16.30 33.82 -16.51
C ARG A 196 -15.19 34.23 -17.47
N ARG A 197 -14.90 35.53 -17.51
CA ARG A 197 -13.78 36.09 -18.28
C ARG A 197 -12.83 36.83 -17.36
N THR A 198 -11.54 36.73 -17.66
CA THR A 198 -10.50 37.44 -16.91
C THR A 198 -9.29 37.72 -17.80
N ARG A 199 -8.30 38.40 -17.23
CA ARG A 199 -6.99 38.67 -17.85
C ARG A 199 -5.89 38.29 -16.87
N LEU A 200 -5.00 37.40 -17.29
CA LEU A 200 -3.81 37.03 -16.53
C LEU A 200 -2.56 37.63 -17.18
N ARG A 201 -1.63 38.10 -16.35
CA ARG A 201 -0.31 38.53 -16.77
C ARG A 201 0.69 37.43 -16.47
N PHE A 202 1.55 37.11 -17.43
CA PHE A 202 2.71 36.24 -17.25
C PHE A 202 4.00 37.05 -17.40
N GLU A 203 4.95 36.84 -16.51
CA GLU A 203 6.33 37.31 -16.60
C GLU A 203 7.26 36.10 -16.42
N TRP A 204 8.16 35.84 -17.37
CA TRP A 204 9.04 34.66 -17.35
C TRP A 204 10.53 35.04 -17.42
N ASN A 205 11.40 34.03 -17.37
CA ASN A 205 12.85 34.20 -17.26
C ASN A 205 13.25 34.96 -15.98
N LEU A 206 12.52 34.70 -14.88
CA LEU A 206 12.74 35.29 -13.56
C LEU A 206 13.46 34.26 -12.68
N LYS A 207 14.76 34.41 -12.40
CA LYS A 207 15.51 33.50 -11.50
C LYS A 207 15.28 32.00 -11.79
N THR A 208 15.21 31.64 -13.07
CA THR A 208 14.96 30.26 -13.52
C THR A 208 16.12 29.35 -13.16
N THR A 209 15.82 28.11 -12.73
CA THR A 209 16.80 27.04 -12.51
C THR A 209 16.84 26.04 -13.67
N VAL A 210 15.90 26.15 -14.62
CA VAL A 210 15.81 25.29 -15.81
C VAL A 210 16.37 25.98 -17.06
N SER A 211 17.23 25.28 -17.81
CA SER A 211 17.94 25.86 -18.97
C SER A 211 17.14 25.77 -20.28
N GLY A 212 17.07 26.86 -21.07
CA GLY A 212 16.70 26.80 -22.49
C GLY A 212 16.02 28.06 -23.03
N ILE A 213 15.40 27.95 -24.20
CA ILE A 213 14.84 29.08 -24.97
C ILE A 213 13.35 29.27 -24.64
N TRP A 214 12.96 30.52 -24.42
CA TRP A 214 11.58 30.92 -24.16
C TRP A 214 10.83 31.19 -25.46
N ASN A 215 9.78 30.41 -25.73
CA ASN A 215 8.84 30.65 -26.82
C ASN A 215 7.43 30.21 -26.39
N PRO A 216 6.81 30.93 -25.44
CA PRO A 216 5.61 30.44 -24.79
C PRO A 216 4.39 30.43 -25.70
N LYS A 217 3.61 29.36 -25.62
CA LYS A 217 2.24 29.29 -26.13
C LYS A 217 1.26 29.12 -24.97
N PHE A 218 0.04 29.57 -25.19
CA PHE A 218 -1.02 29.54 -24.17
C PHE A 218 -2.20 28.71 -24.66
N GLU A 219 -2.62 27.75 -23.85
CA GLU A 219 -3.74 26.85 -24.09
C GLU A 219 -4.67 26.86 -22.88
N ALA A 220 -5.96 26.60 -23.04
CA ALA A 220 -6.90 26.55 -21.92
C ALA A 220 -7.64 25.21 -21.90
N ARG A 221 -7.87 24.67 -20.69
CA ARG A 221 -8.77 23.53 -20.43
C ARG A 221 -9.92 24.00 -19.55
N ASN A 222 -11.12 23.45 -19.75
CA ASN A 222 -12.37 23.98 -19.18
C ASN A 222 -12.52 25.50 -19.41
N GLY A 223 -12.11 25.96 -20.59
CA GLY A 223 -11.99 27.38 -20.92
C GLY A 223 -11.47 27.59 -22.34
N ARG A 224 -11.28 28.85 -22.72
CA ARG A 224 -10.78 29.25 -24.04
C ARG A 224 -9.92 30.51 -23.95
N VAL A 225 -8.73 30.47 -24.54
CA VAL A 225 -7.91 31.66 -24.75
C VAL A 225 -8.57 32.54 -25.81
N LEU A 226 -8.88 33.78 -25.45
CA LEU A 226 -9.52 34.75 -26.34
C LEU A 226 -8.47 35.60 -27.07
N ARG A 227 -7.42 36.02 -26.36
CA ARG A 227 -6.35 36.85 -26.92
C ARG A 227 -5.06 36.76 -26.11
N VAL A 228 -3.93 36.71 -26.79
CA VAL A 228 -2.60 36.86 -26.18
C VAL A 228 -1.98 38.16 -26.71
N ARG A 229 -1.50 39.03 -25.82
CA ARG A 229 -0.78 40.26 -26.16
C ARG A 229 0.63 40.21 -25.55
N PRO A 230 1.68 40.06 -26.36
CA PRO A 230 3.05 40.16 -25.87
C PRO A 230 3.32 41.52 -25.24
N GLU A 231 4.07 41.55 -24.15
CA GLU A 231 4.53 42.77 -23.49
C GLU A 231 6.05 42.72 -23.32
N GLY A 232 6.77 43.26 -24.32
CA GLY A 232 8.22 43.14 -24.37
C GLY A 232 8.66 41.71 -24.71
N ARG A 233 9.87 41.32 -24.25
CA ARG A 233 10.45 40.00 -24.58
C ARG A 233 10.00 38.88 -23.64
N ASN A 234 9.73 39.21 -22.38
CA ASN A 234 9.58 38.23 -21.29
C ASN A 234 8.24 38.35 -20.54
N ALA A 235 7.21 38.91 -21.17
CA ALA A 235 5.88 38.98 -20.58
C ALA A 235 4.77 38.93 -21.63
N ALA A 236 3.58 38.53 -21.20
CA ALA A 236 2.37 38.55 -22.02
C ALA A 236 1.13 38.75 -21.15
N LEU A 237 0.12 39.40 -21.73
CA LEU A 237 -1.24 39.48 -21.19
C LEU A 237 -2.12 38.46 -21.93
N VAL A 238 -2.78 37.59 -21.18
CA VAL A 238 -3.65 36.54 -21.70
C VAL A 238 -5.08 36.81 -21.26
N GLU A 239 -5.94 37.13 -22.23
CA GLU A 239 -7.38 37.26 -22.05
C GLU A 239 -8.02 35.90 -22.31
N LEU A 240 -8.82 35.42 -21.36
CA LEU A 240 -9.42 34.09 -21.43
C LEU A 240 -10.83 34.05 -20.84
N GLU A 241 -11.58 33.08 -21.31
CA GLU A 241 -12.81 32.58 -20.71
C GLU A 241 -12.52 31.28 -19.97
N TYR A 242 -13.06 31.10 -18.77
CA TYR A 242 -12.75 29.95 -17.92
C TYR A 242 -13.97 29.52 -17.10
N ALA A 243 -13.99 28.25 -16.72
CA ALA A 243 -14.96 27.68 -15.79
C ALA A 243 -14.58 27.98 -14.33
N ASP A 244 -15.43 28.73 -13.64
CA ASP A 244 -15.31 29.06 -12.22
C ASP A 244 -16.16 28.09 -11.39
N ALA A 245 -15.51 27.18 -10.69
CA ALA A 245 -16.16 26.19 -9.84
C ALA A 245 -15.95 26.53 -8.36
N ALA A 246 -17.01 26.44 -7.55
CA ALA A 246 -16.93 26.78 -6.12
C ALA A 246 -16.12 25.77 -5.30
N ASP A 247 -16.15 24.48 -5.70
CA ASP A 247 -15.35 23.43 -5.08
C ASP A 247 -13.94 23.42 -5.68
N ARG A 248 -12.93 23.57 -4.81
CA ARG A 248 -11.51 23.61 -5.19
C ARG A 248 -10.98 22.26 -5.69
N LEU A 249 -11.63 21.15 -5.35
CA LEU A 249 -11.27 19.83 -5.87
C LEU A 249 -12.09 19.46 -7.13
N SER A 250 -12.92 20.37 -7.63
CA SER A 250 -13.72 20.11 -8.83
C SER A 250 -12.85 19.97 -10.06
N ALA A 251 -13.09 18.90 -10.83
CA ALA A 251 -12.48 18.70 -12.14
C ALA A 251 -12.87 19.77 -13.17
N ASP A 252 -13.94 20.54 -12.90
CA ASP A 252 -14.48 21.55 -13.82
C ASP A 252 -13.77 22.89 -13.74
N ARG A 253 -12.81 23.07 -12.82
CA ARG A 253 -12.05 24.32 -12.70
C ARG A 253 -11.30 24.64 -13.99
N GLY A 254 -11.35 25.91 -14.38
CA GLY A 254 -10.66 26.45 -15.55
C GLY A 254 -9.15 26.48 -15.36
N GLN A 255 -8.42 25.99 -16.36
CA GLN A 255 -6.96 25.92 -16.35
C GLN A 255 -6.38 26.71 -17.52
N LEU A 256 -5.26 27.38 -17.27
CA LEU A 256 -4.45 28.00 -18.32
C LEU A 256 -3.06 27.36 -18.33
N ILE A 257 -2.68 26.82 -19.47
CA ILE A 257 -1.41 26.12 -19.71
C ILE A 257 -0.42 27.08 -20.35
N PHE A 258 0.78 27.12 -19.79
CA PHE A 258 1.96 27.79 -20.35
C PHE A 258 2.87 26.73 -20.98
N ARG A 259 3.01 26.73 -22.31
CA ARG A 259 3.83 25.76 -23.06
C ARG A 259 5.17 26.37 -23.44
N SER A 260 6.29 25.82 -22.95
CA SER A 260 7.63 26.29 -23.35
C SER A 260 8.71 25.19 -23.34
N GLY A 261 8.34 23.93 -23.58
CA GLY A 261 9.21 22.74 -23.57
C GLY A 261 8.98 21.86 -22.33
N GLU A 262 9.55 20.67 -22.31
CA GLU A 262 9.33 19.63 -21.29
C GLU A 262 9.44 20.14 -19.85
N THR A 263 10.58 20.73 -19.48
CA THR A 263 10.85 21.21 -18.11
C THR A 263 10.43 22.66 -17.85
N ARG A 264 9.73 23.29 -18.80
CA ARG A 264 9.27 24.69 -18.71
C ARG A 264 7.77 24.86 -18.91
N SER A 265 7.06 23.77 -19.17
CA SER A 265 5.62 23.81 -19.34
C SER A 265 4.94 23.47 -18.02
N PHE A 266 3.86 24.17 -17.73
CA PHE A 266 3.04 23.96 -16.53
C PHE A 266 1.66 24.58 -16.78
N SER A 267 0.69 24.27 -15.93
CA SER A 267 -0.59 24.96 -15.92
C SER A 267 -0.89 25.59 -14.57
N VAL A 268 -1.84 26.52 -14.57
CA VAL A 268 -2.39 27.14 -13.36
C VAL A 268 -3.89 26.97 -13.38
N PHE A 269 -4.48 26.75 -12.22
CA PHE A 269 -5.89 27.03 -12.05
C PHE A 269 -6.10 28.55 -12.05
N VAL A 270 -7.05 29.01 -12.85
CA VAL A 270 -7.26 30.45 -13.08
C VAL A 270 -7.74 31.14 -11.80
N ASP A 271 -8.65 30.50 -11.07
CA ASP A 271 -9.19 30.97 -9.80
C ASP A 271 -8.11 31.08 -8.70
N ASP A 272 -7.12 30.18 -8.66
CA ASP A 272 -5.99 30.29 -7.72
C ASP A 272 -5.18 31.56 -7.93
N VAL A 273 -4.88 31.91 -9.20
CA VAL A 273 -4.19 33.16 -9.55
C VAL A 273 -5.02 34.37 -9.12
N LEU A 274 -6.32 34.36 -9.38
CA LEU A 274 -7.20 35.49 -9.06
C LEU A 274 -7.39 35.67 -7.55
N GLN A 275 -7.47 34.57 -6.80
CA GLN A 275 -7.62 34.61 -5.35
C GLN A 275 -6.36 35.15 -4.67
N GLU A 276 -5.20 34.55 -4.96
CA GLU A 276 -3.89 34.96 -4.40
C GLU A 276 -3.40 36.31 -4.96
N GLY A 277 -3.98 36.74 -6.09
CA GLY A 277 -3.58 37.93 -6.84
C GLY A 277 -2.34 37.72 -7.72
N GLY A 278 -1.46 36.81 -7.34
CA GLY A 278 -0.42 36.25 -8.19
C GLY A 278 0.31 35.10 -7.51
N LEU A 279 0.95 34.26 -8.33
CA LEU A 279 1.74 33.11 -7.92
C LEU A 279 3.06 33.10 -8.67
N TYR A 280 4.11 32.60 -8.01
CA TYR A 280 5.45 32.47 -8.59
C TYR A 280 5.85 31.01 -8.66
N VAL A 281 5.97 30.50 -9.89
CA VAL A 281 6.46 29.16 -10.20
C VAL A 281 7.98 29.18 -10.13
N ARG A 282 8.51 28.73 -8.98
CA ARG A 282 9.86 29.04 -8.49
C ARG A 282 10.96 28.64 -9.46
N ASP A 283 10.97 27.37 -9.85
CA ASP A 283 12.09 26.75 -10.58
C ASP A 283 12.04 27.06 -12.06
N ILE A 284 10.83 27.12 -12.63
CA ILE A 284 10.65 27.57 -14.01
C ILE A 284 10.97 29.07 -14.10
N GLY A 285 10.70 29.84 -13.04
CA GLY A 285 10.97 31.26 -13.01
C GLY A 285 9.90 32.07 -13.73
N VAL A 286 8.64 31.76 -13.45
CA VAL A 286 7.46 32.40 -14.07
C VAL A 286 6.53 32.93 -12.99
N PHE A 287 6.21 34.22 -13.08
CA PHE A 287 5.22 34.88 -12.26
C PHE A 287 3.92 35.05 -13.03
N VAL A 288 2.81 34.61 -12.46
CA VAL A 288 1.47 34.72 -13.03
C VAL A 288 0.61 35.56 -12.10
N SER A 289 -0.05 36.59 -12.59
CA SER A 289 -0.86 37.47 -11.74
C SER A 289 -2.17 37.90 -12.39
N ASP A 290 -3.12 38.27 -11.54
CA ASP A 290 -4.33 38.99 -11.94
C ASP A 290 -3.92 40.34 -12.56
N ALA A 291 -4.24 40.54 -13.83
CA ALA A 291 -3.87 41.76 -14.55
C ALA A 291 -4.59 43.00 -14.00
N GLU A 292 -5.78 42.85 -13.40
CA GLU A 292 -6.53 43.97 -12.83
C GLU A 292 -5.83 44.52 -11.57
N ARG A 293 -5.13 43.67 -10.82
CA ARG A 293 -4.34 44.08 -9.65
C ARG A 293 -3.03 44.78 -10.03
N ARG A 294 -2.64 44.75 -11.31
CA ARG A 294 -1.41 45.39 -11.85
C ARG A 294 -0.14 44.99 -11.09
N LEU A 295 -0.11 43.75 -10.60
CA LEU A 295 1.06 43.19 -9.93
C LEU A 295 2.12 42.81 -10.97
N LYS A 296 3.37 43.03 -10.61
CA LYS A 296 4.55 42.51 -11.30
C LYS A 296 5.39 41.75 -10.29
N PHE A 297 6.23 40.83 -10.73
CA PHE A 297 7.10 40.09 -9.82
C PHE A 297 7.95 41.03 -8.94
N ALA A 298 8.46 42.12 -9.52
CA ALA A 298 9.24 43.12 -8.81
C ALA A 298 8.47 43.91 -7.75
N THR A 299 7.14 43.98 -7.84
CA THR A 299 6.27 44.72 -6.90
C THR A 299 5.40 43.81 -6.03
N TRP A 300 5.39 42.51 -6.31
CA TRP A 300 4.62 41.52 -5.57
C TRP A 300 5.28 41.23 -4.22
N ARG A 301 4.51 41.37 -3.14
CA ARG A 301 4.99 41.16 -1.76
C ARG A 301 4.98 39.69 -1.33
N GLY A 302 4.63 38.77 -2.23
CA GLY A 302 4.30 37.38 -1.92
C GLY A 302 2.81 37.17 -1.65
N PRO A 303 2.35 35.91 -1.57
CA PRO A 303 0.95 35.60 -1.29
C PRO A 303 0.61 35.92 0.16
N SER A 304 -0.69 36.04 0.45
CA SER A 304 -1.16 36.22 1.83
C SER A 304 -1.05 34.92 2.65
N GLY A 305 -0.93 35.06 3.98
CA GLY A 305 -0.93 33.94 4.92
C GLY A 305 0.45 33.61 5.51
N GLU A 306 0.53 32.43 6.13
CA GLU A 306 1.78 31.91 6.69
C GLU A 306 2.77 31.57 5.58
N ARG A 307 4.04 31.94 5.79
CA ARG A 307 5.14 31.69 4.87
C ARG A 307 6.34 31.15 5.64
N TRP A 308 6.82 29.97 5.25
CA TRP A 308 8.05 29.39 5.80
C TRP A 308 9.28 30.03 5.16
N PRO A 309 10.44 29.98 5.84
CA PRO A 309 11.67 30.56 5.28
C PRO A 309 12.20 29.82 4.04
N ASP A 310 11.86 28.53 3.88
CA ASP A 310 12.26 27.68 2.76
C ASP A 310 11.36 26.44 2.68
N THR A 311 11.58 25.57 1.67
CA THR A 311 10.93 24.25 1.59
C THR A 311 11.43 23.31 2.68
N VAL A 312 10.63 22.30 3.01
CA VAL A 312 10.96 21.32 4.05
C VAL A 312 12.27 20.59 3.71
N GLU A 313 12.47 20.21 2.44
CA GLU A 313 13.71 19.60 1.95
C GLU A 313 14.94 20.46 2.28
N ASN A 314 14.90 21.75 1.93
CA ASN A 314 15.99 22.69 2.19
C ASN A 314 16.20 22.98 3.68
N LEU A 315 15.14 22.94 4.49
CA LEU A 315 15.23 23.10 5.94
C LEU A 315 15.91 21.89 6.58
N VAL A 316 15.56 20.67 6.18
CA VAL A 316 16.21 19.44 6.66
C VAL A 316 17.70 19.45 6.32
N ALA A 317 18.09 19.86 5.12
CA ALA A 317 19.49 19.94 4.70
C ALA A 317 20.38 20.85 5.58
N ARG A 318 19.77 21.81 6.29
CA ARG A 318 20.46 22.76 7.19
C ARG A 318 20.40 22.34 8.67
N MET A 319 19.66 21.29 8.99
CA MET A 319 19.58 20.75 10.35
C MET A 319 20.75 19.80 10.62
N PRO A 320 21.10 19.59 11.90
CA PRO A 320 22.01 18.51 12.29
C PRO A 320 21.52 17.17 11.76
N GLU A 321 22.45 16.26 11.44
CA GLU A 321 22.10 14.90 11.01
C GLU A 321 21.18 14.22 12.02
N GLN A 322 20.11 13.60 11.51
CA GLN A 322 19.21 12.82 12.35
C GLN A 322 19.96 11.63 12.95
N THR A 323 19.52 11.20 14.13
CA THR A 323 20.03 10.00 14.79
C THR A 323 18.88 9.06 15.12
N LEU A 324 19.17 7.76 15.17
CA LEU A 324 18.17 6.76 15.57
C LEU A 324 17.60 7.06 16.96
N ASP A 325 18.45 7.45 17.91
CA ASP A 325 18.07 7.81 19.28
C ASP A 325 17.13 9.03 19.34
N GLN A 326 17.41 10.08 18.56
CA GLN A 326 16.51 11.23 18.45
C GLN A 326 15.18 10.84 17.79
N ALA A 327 15.21 10.07 16.71
CA ALA A 327 14.00 9.60 16.02
C ALA A 327 13.13 8.75 16.97
N LEU A 328 13.70 7.77 17.66
CA LEU A 328 12.98 6.91 18.62
C LEU A 328 12.33 7.71 19.76
N ARG A 329 12.98 8.78 20.26
CA ARG A 329 12.39 9.68 21.27
C ARG A 329 11.22 10.51 20.77
N ALA A 330 11.13 10.76 19.46
CA ALA A 330 10.07 11.56 18.90
C ALA A 330 8.74 10.81 18.76
N PHE A 331 8.78 9.47 18.72
CA PHE A 331 7.58 8.65 18.59
C PHE A 331 7.11 8.14 19.97
N PRO A 332 5.78 7.99 20.16
CA PRO A 332 5.26 7.29 21.34
C PRO A 332 5.78 5.85 21.42
N PRO A 333 6.00 5.30 22.64
CA PRO A 333 6.34 3.90 22.81
C PRO A 333 5.30 2.98 22.16
N LYS A 334 5.77 1.98 21.42
CA LYS A 334 4.91 0.96 20.81
C LYS A 334 4.65 -0.16 21.83
N PRO A 335 3.40 -0.58 22.05
CA PRO A 335 3.12 -1.74 22.89
C PRO A 335 3.71 -3.01 22.23
N PRO A 336 4.28 -3.95 23.00
CA PRO A 336 4.72 -5.24 22.45
C PRO A 336 3.61 -5.93 21.66
N GLY A 337 3.92 -6.42 20.47
CA GLY A 337 3.01 -7.25 19.67
C GLY A 337 3.31 -8.74 19.79
N ILE A 338 2.77 -9.55 18.89
CA ILE A 338 3.09 -10.99 18.80
C ILE A 338 4.53 -11.17 18.29
N CYS A 339 5.25 -12.15 18.84
CA CYS A 339 6.53 -12.65 18.31
C CYS A 339 6.29 -14.02 17.67
N LEU A 340 6.89 -14.32 16.52
CA LEU A 340 6.67 -15.58 15.82
C LEU A 340 7.92 -16.45 15.90
N LEU A 341 7.75 -17.76 16.08
CA LEU A 341 8.80 -18.75 16.04
C LEU A 341 8.39 -19.88 15.11
N GLY A 342 9.36 -20.48 14.42
CA GLY A 342 9.10 -21.56 13.47
C GLY A 342 10.41 -22.20 13.02
N ALA A 343 10.29 -23.05 12.02
CA ALA A 343 11.43 -23.64 11.33
C ALA A 343 11.52 -23.09 9.90
N PRO A 344 12.72 -22.98 9.31
CA PRO A 344 12.87 -22.53 7.94
C PRO A 344 12.01 -23.33 6.95
N ASN A 345 11.26 -22.62 6.12
CA ASN A 345 10.50 -23.17 4.99
C ASN A 345 9.37 -24.15 5.37
N LEU A 346 9.00 -24.23 6.64
CA LEU A 346 7.84 -25.00 7.12
C LEU A 346 6.66 -24.08 7.37
N ARG A 347 5.45 -24.65 7.44
CA ARG A 347 4.17 -23.92 7.44
C ARG A 347 3.51 -23.81 8.82
N GLN A 348 4.26 -24.13 9.88
CA GLN A 348 3.74 -24.27 11.24
C GLN A 348 4.47 -23.26 12.14
N GLU A 349 3.95 -22.05 12.18
CA GLU A 349 4.49 -20.94 12.96
C GLU A 349 3.73 -20.80 14.28
N ILE A 350 4.48 -20.66 15.36
CA ILE A 350 3.97 -20.56 16.72
C ILE A 350 4.10 -19.11 17.15
N ALA A 351 2.96 -18.52 17.50
CA ALA A 351 2.90 -17.15 17.97
C ALA A 351 3.05 -17.07 19.49
N LEU A 352 3.86 -16.12 19.95
CA LEU A 352 4.06 -15.79 21.35
C LEU A 352 3.48 -14.42 21.65
N GLY A 353 2.53 -14.38 22.58
CA GLY A 353 1.88 -13.15 23.02
C GLY A 353 2.81 -12.25 23.85
N PRO A 354 2.45 -10.97 24.05
CA PRO A 354 3.19 -10.03 24.89
C PRO A 354 3.42 -10.50 26.34
N GLN A 355 2.54 -11.35 26.86
CA GLN A 355 2.57 -11.83 28.23
C GLN A 355 3.20 -13.22 28.38
N GLY A 356 3.77 -13.82 27.32
CA GLY A 356 4.24 -15.20 27.32
C GLY A 356 3.18 -16.23 26.91
N ASP A 357 2.01 -15.81 26.45
CA ASP A 357 1.01 -16.74 25.90
C ASP A 357 1.56 -17.48 24.67
N ILE A 358 1.19 -18.75 24.49
CA ILE A 358 1.46 -19.51 23.26
C ILE A 358 0.19 -19.58 22.42
N LEU A 359 0.26 -19.25 21.14
CA LEU A 359 -0.85 -19.26 20.20
C LEU A 359 -0.50 -20.11 18.98
N LEU A 360 -1.39 -21.05 18.63
CA LEU A 360 -1.34 -21.84 17.42
C LEU A 360 -2.50 -21.40 16.52
N PHE A 361 -2.20 -20.76 15.41
CA PHE A 361 -3.17 -20.14 14.51
C PHE A 361 -3.61 -21.10 13.42
N ALA A 362 -4.91 -21.22 13.12
CA ALA A 362 -5.39 -22.16 12.09
C ALA A 362 -4.82 -21.83 10.70
N ASP A 363 -4.60 -20.55 10.45
CA ASP A 363 -4.20 -19.90 9.21
C ASP A 363 -2.68 -19.76 9.03
N SER A 364 -1.88 -20.28 9.96
CA SER A 364 -0.45 -20.51 9.71
C SER A 364 -0.25 -21.62 8.68
N LEU A 365 -1.14 -22.63 8.63
CA LEU A 365 -1.20 -23.61 7.53
C LEU A 365 -1.83 -22.99 6.26
N ARG A 366 -1.18 -21.99 5.68
CA ARG A 366 -1.64 -21.24 4.51
C ARG A 366 -1.77 -22.14 3.27
N SER A 367 -0.76 -22.97 3.03
CA SER A 367 -0.77 -23.94 1.93
C SER A 367 -1.61 -25.18 2.27
N PRO A 368 -2.36 -25.79 1.33
CA PRO A 368 -3.02 -27.07 1.59
C PRO A 368 -2.01 -28.17 1.89
N GLY A 369 -2.28 -29.02 2.88
CA GLY A 369 -1.40 -30.16 3.19
C GLY A 369 -2.00 -31.15 4.18
N PRO A 370 -1.43 -32.37 4.27
CA PRO A 370 -1.96 -33.46 5.11
C PRO A 370 -1.82 -33.20 6.61
N ASP A 371 -0.90 -32.35 7.05
CA ASP A 371 -0.76 -31.92 8.44
C ASP A 371 -1.97 -31.11 8.95
N ALA A 372 -2.75 -30.50 8.06
CA ALA A 372 -4.02 -29.89 8.41
C ALA A 372 -5.04 -30.89 8.97
N ASP A 373 -4.94 -32.18 8.58
CA ASP A 373 -5.76 -33.27 9.12
C ASP A 373 -5.24 -33.76 10.49
N LEU A 374 -3.93 -33.65 10.74
CA LEU A 374 -3.30 -33.89 12.05
C LEU A 374 -3.62 -32.79 13.07
N ARG A 375 -4.23 -31.70 12.59
CA ARG A 375 -4.78 -30.59 13.36
C ARG A 375 -6.32 -30.58 13.23
N PRO A 376 -7.07 -31.42 13.97
CA PRO A 376 -8.50 -31.58 13.77
C PRO A 376 -9.35 -30.44 14.38
N TRP A 377 -8.74 -29.56 15.20
CA TRP A 377 -9.44 -28.40 15.76
C TRP A 377 -9.88 -27.39 14.67
N LYS A 378 -11.04 -26.77 14.87
CA LYS A 378 -11.70 -25.84 13.91
C LYS A 378 -11.80 -24.41 14.42
N TRP A 379 -11.10 -24.10 15.50
CA TRP A 379 -11.01 -22.76 16.06
C TRP A 379 -9.99 -21.93 15.29
N ASN A 380 -10.14 -20.61 15.26
CA ASN A 380 -9.16 -19.74 14.59
C ASN A 380 -7.79 -19.81 15.25
N ALA A 381 -7.74 -19.99 16.58
CA ALA A 381 -6.50 -20.18 17.29
C ALA A 381 -6.71 -21.03 18.55
N LEU A 382 -5.73 -21.87 18.87
CA LEU A 382 -5.57 -22.46 20.19
C LEU A 382 -4.59 -21.61 20.97
N ARG A 383 -5.02 -21.05 22.11
CA ARG A 383 -4.19 -20.18 22.97
C ARG A 383 -4.00 -20.81 24.33
N PHE A 384 -2.74 -20.90 24.77
CA PHE A 384 -2.34 -21.26 26.12
C PHE A 384 -1.86 -20.02 26.87
N ARG A 385 -2.51 -19.72 27.99
CA ARG A 385 -2.18 -18.60 28.87
C ARG A 385 -1.53 -19.08 30.15
N PHE A 386 -0.53 -18.35 30.61
CA PHE A 386 0.20 -18.67 31.83
C PHE A 386 -0.10 -17.72 32.99
N GLY A 387 -0.30 -18.29 34.17
CA GLY A 387 -0.53 -17.57 35.42
C GLY A 387 0.46 -17.97 36.50
N ALA A 388 0.71 -17.05 37.45
CA ALA A 388 1.61 -17.26 38.57
C ALA A 388 0.89 -16.98 39.91
N GLY A 389 1.38 -17.60 40.99
CA GLY A 389 0.80 -17.51 42.33
C GLY A 389 -0.24 -18.59 42.64
N GLU A 390 -0.57 -18.73 43.94
CA GLU A 390 -1.52 -19.74 44.42
C GLU A 390 -2.95 -19.53 43.86
N HIS A 391 -3.30 -18.27 43.62
CA HIS A 391 -4.60 -17.83 43.10
C HIS A 391 -4.40 -16.89 41.92
N PRO A 392 -4.02 -17.41 40.73
CA PRO A 392 -3.69 -16.58 39.58
C PRO A 392 -4.91 -15.84 39.04
N ILE A 393 -4.71 -14.64 38.51
CA ILE A 393 -5.69 -14.00 37.65
C ILE A 393 -5.22 -14.22 36.22
N MET A 394 -5.94 -15.04 35.47
CA MET A 394 -5.71 -15.17 34.04
C MET A 394 -6.34 -13.94 33.36
N SER A 395 -5.55 -13.04 32.75
CA SER A 395 -6.07 -11.88 32.01
C SER A 395 -5.06 -11.39 30.96
N GLU A 396 -5.51 -10.62 29.97
CA GLU A 396 -4.67 -10.14 28.87
C GLU A 396 -3.55 -9.19 29.34
N THR A 397 -3.78 -8.45 30.42
CA THR A 397 -2.76 -7.59 31.05
C THR A 397 -1.98 -8.33 32.14
N GLY A 398 -2.42 -9.54 32.52
CA GLY A 398 -1.86 -10.40 33.56
C GLY A 398 -1.75 -9.77 34.96
N ASN A 399 -2.19 -8.52 35.16
CA ASN A 399 -1.81 -7.66 36.29
C ASN A 399 -0.30 -7.73 36.64
N ARG A 400 0.56 -8.08 35.68
CA ARG A 400 2.00 -8.26 35.86
C ARG A 400 2.77 -7.43 34.84
N GLU A 401 3.87 -6.85 35.28
CA GLU A 401 4.81 -6.19 34.38
C GLU A 401 5.74 -7.27 33.79
N VAL A 402 5.63 -7.51 32.48
CA VAL A 402 6.46 -8.48 31.76
C VAL A 402 7.48 -7.74 30.91
N LYS A 403 8.74 -8.13 31.05
CA LYS A 403 9.82 -7.70 30.15
C LYS A 403 10.10 -8.81 29.15
N ARG A 404 10.03 -8.48 27.86
CA ARG A 404 10.37 -9.36 26.75
C ARG A 404 11.65 -8.91 26.06
N ASP A 405 12.51 -9.86 25.74
CA ASP A 405 13.66 -9.67 24.86
C ASP A 405 13.98 -10.94 24.04
N LEU A 406 14.73 -10.76 22.96
CA LEU A 406 15.36 -11.84 22.21
C LEU A 406 16.75 -12.14 22.78
N GLU A 407 17.16 -13.41 22.81
CA GLU A 407 18.53 -13.77 23.18
C GLU A 407 19.55 -13.10 22.23
N GLU A 408 20.61 -12.52 22.82
CA GLU A 408 21.56 -11.63 22.13
C GLU A 408 20.91 -10.43 21.39
N GLY A 409 19.62 -10.20 21.60
CA GLY A 409 18.80 -9.19 20.96
C GLY A 409 18.41 -9.50 19.52
N TRP A 410 18.65 -10.70 19.00
CA TRP A 410 18.33 -11.06 17.61
C TRP A 410 18.01 -12.54 17.36
N LEU A 411 18.38 -13.47 18.25
CA LEU A 411 18.12 -14.89 18.05
C LEU A 411 16.62 -15.22 18.24
N PRO A 412 16.08 -16.23 17.53
CA PRO A 412 14.72 -16.72 17.74
C PRO A 412 14.61 -17.58 19.02
N ALA A 413 15.04 -16.99 20.14
CA ALA A 413 14.91 -17.49 21.50
C ALA A 413 14.34 -16.35 22.34
N VAL A 414 13.03 -16.43 22.61
CA VAL A 414 12.27 -15.33 23.22
C VAL A 414 12.24 -15.52 24.73
N ARG A 415 12.60 -14.48 25.48
CA ARG A 415 12.65 -14.50 26.93
C ARG A 415 11.64 -13.54 27.52
N TYR A 416 10.85 -14.04 28.48
CA TYR A 416 9.94 -13.25 29.29
C TYR A 416 10.39 -13.28 30.74
N ARG A 417 10.37 -12.12 31.40
CA ARG A 417 10.71 -11.98 32.82
C ARG A 417 9.63 -11.21 33.55
N TRP A 418 9.17 -11.75 34.67
CA TRP A 418 8.21 -11.11 35.57
C TRP A 418 8.36 -11.63 36.99
N ASP A 419 7.80 -10.90 37.95
CA ASP A 419 7.72 -11.29 39.35
C ASP A 419 6.27 -11.58 39.76
N SER A 420 6.08 -12.54 40.66
CA SER A 420 4.81 -12.78 41.34
C SER A 420 5.05 -12.96 42.83
N GLY A 421 4.83 -11.89 43.60
CA GLY A 421 5.17 -11.85 45.02
C GLY A 421 6.67 -12.04 45.23
N ASP A 422 7.04 -13.10 45.96
CA ASP A 422 8.42 -13.41 46.35
C ASP A 422 9.17 -14.29 45.33
N ILE A 423 8.52 -14.67 44.23
CA ILE A 423 9.06 -15.56 43.20
C ILE A 423 9.27 -14.79 41.89
N GLY A 424 10.49 -14.84 41.36
CA GLY A 424 10.82 -14.39 40.01
C GLY A 424 10.66 -15.52 39.00
N TYR A 425 10.16 -15.18 37.82
CA TYR A 425 9.88 -16.10 36.72
C TYR A 425 10.65 -15.68 35.49
N THR A 426 11.34 -16.64 34.86
CA THR A 426 11.89 -16.47 33.51
C THR A 426 11.36 -17.57 32.60
N GLU A 427 10.61 -17.20 31.58
CA GLU A 427 10.21 -18.11 30.51
C GLU A 427 11.15 -17.90 29.32
N THR A 428 11.68 -18.98 28.75
CA THR A 428 12.42 -18.93 27.48
C THR A 428 11.80 -19.89 26.50
N CYS A 429 11.52 -19.42 25.29
CA CYS A 429 10.83 -20.18 24.25
C CYS A 429 11.68 -20.25 22.97
N VAL A 430 11.79 -21.46 22.40
CA VAL A 430 12.40 -21.75 21.10
C VAL A 430 11.49 -22.69 20.31
N ALA A 431 11.59 -22.70 18.98
CA ALA A 431 10.87 -23.66 18.14
C ALA A 431 11.83 -24.45 17.26
N THR A 432 11.49 -25.71 16.99
CA THR A 432 12.22 -26.63 16.12
C THR A 432 11.27 -27.65 15.50
N THR A 433 11.76 -28.51 14.60
CA THR A 433 11.05 -29.73 14.19
C THR A 433 10.88 -30.68 15.37
N LEU A 434 9.72 -31.31 15.50
CA LEU A 434 9.43 -32.31 16.53
C LEU A 434 10.33 -33.52 16.39
N GLU A 435 10.67 -33.89 15.15
CA GLU A 435 11.55 -34.99 14.82
C GLU A 435 12.81 -34.49 14.13
N GLY A 436 13.97 -34.77 14.74
CA GLY A 436 15.27 -34.31 14.22
C GLY A 436 15.56 -32.84 14.51
N ASP A 437 16.81 -32.44 14.30
CA ASP A 437 17.27 -31.07 14.49
C ASP A 437 17.15 -30.26 13.18
N LEU A 438 17.01 -28.94 13.29
CA LEU A 438 16.97 -28.03 12.12
C LEU A 438 18.19 -28.19 11.19
N ALA A 439 19.37 -28.50 11.75
CA ALA A 439 20.59 -28.69 10.98
C ALA A 439 20.56 -29.94 10.08
N ASP A 440 19.71 -30.91 10.40
CA ASP A 440 19.56 -32.16 9.65
C ASP A 440 18.42 -32.10 8.63
N LEU A 441 17.64 -31.02 8.61
CA LEU A 441 16.51 -30.83 7.71
C LEU A 441 17.01 -30.63 6.27
N LYS A 442 17.07 -31.73 5.51
CA LYS A 442 17.46 -31.74 4.10
C LYS A 442 16.26 -32.04 3.22
N ASN A 443 15.93 -31.13 2.32
CA ASN A 443 14.78 -31.24 1.40
C ASN A 443 13.46 -31.55 2.13
N PRO A 444 13.01 -30.69 3.06
CA PRO A 444 11.76 -30.91 3.77
C PRO A 444 10.56 -30.95 2.82
N ALA A 445 9.54 -31.70 3.21
CA ALA A 445 8.25 -31.78 2.53
C ALA A 445 7.32 -30.60 2.87
N GLY A 446 7.66 -29.77 3.86
CA GLY A 446 6.84 -28.65 4.32
C GLY A 446 5.74 -29.06 5.30
N THR A 447 5.72 -30.32 5.75
CA THR A 447 4.68 -30.92 6.62
C THR A 447 5.25 -31.46 7.93
N GLU A 448 6.56 -31.38 8.10
CA GLU A 448 7.26 -31.79 9.30
C GLU A 448 6.67 -31.08 10.51
N PRO A 449 6.21 -31.82 11.55
CA PRO A 449 5.59 -31.19 12.70
C PRO A 449 6.56 -30.26 13.43
N VAL A 450 6.13 -29.03 13.73
CA VAL A 450 6.90 -28.08 14.55
C VAL A 450 6.51 -28.22 16.02
N VAL A 451 7.49 -28.09 16.90
CA VAL A 451 7.32 -28.09 18.36
C VAL A 451 7.93 -26.84 18.97
N LEU A 452 7.16 -26.17 19.83
CA LEU A 452 7.71 -25.17 20.75
C LEU A 452 8.29 -25.88 21.98
N SER A 453 9.50 -25.52 22.37
CA SER A 453 10.07 -25.88 23.67
C SER A 453 10.20 -24.62 24.53
N ALA A 454 9.53 -24.62 25.68
CA ALA A 454 9.55 -23.56 26.66
C ALA A 454 10.16 -24.06 27.98
N ARG A 455 10.93 -23.20 28.67
CA ARG A 455 11.46 -23.46 30.01
C ARG A 455 11.10 -22.31 30.93
N PHE A 456 10.48 -22.64 32.06
CA PHE A 456 10.13 -21.72 33.14
C PHE A 456 11.10 -21.91 34.30
N GLU A 457 11.96 -20.92 34.54
CA GLU A 457 12.84 -20.86 35.71
C GLU A 457 12.16 -20.07 36.82
N LEU A 458 11.97 -20.71 37.97
CA LEU A 458 11.24 -20.21 39.14
C LEU A 458 12.27 -19.95 40.23
N THR A 459 12.46 -18.70 40.64
CA THR A 459 13.49 -18.31 41.63
C THR A 459 12.85 -17.70 42.87
N ASN A 460 13.14 -18.26 44.04
CA ASN A 460 12.76 -17.64 45.31
C ASN A 460 13.72 -16.49 45.64
N HIS A 461 13.20 -15.27 45.83
CA HIS A 461 14.04 -14.12 46.18
C HIS A 461 14.24 -13.92 47.69
N THR A 462 13.65 -14.77 48.52
CA THR A 462 13.64 -14.62 49.98
C THR A 462 14.54 -15.63 50.69
N ALA A 463 14.86 -15.31 51.95
CA ALA A 463 15.62 -16.17 52.86
C ALA A 463 14.77 -17.27 53.51
N ALA A 464 13.45 -17.30 53.24
CA ALA A 464 12.54 -18.33 53.76
C ALA A 464 12.07 -19.22 52.61
N PRO A 465 11.70 -20.49 52.85
CA PRO A 465 11.08 -21.31 51.84
C PRO A 465 9.81 -20.67 51.28
N ARG A 466 9.60 -20.84 49.97
CA ARG A 466 8.44 -20.34 49.24
C ARG A 466 7.95 -21.38 48.23
N THR A 467 6.64 -21.49 48.08
CA THR A 467 6.03 -22.31 47.03
C THR A 467 5.89 -21.47 45.77
N ALA A 468 6.51 -21.91 44.68
CA ALA A 468 6.28 -21.36 43.36
C ALA A 468 5.11 -22.07 42.69
N TRP A 469 4.27 -21.31 42.00
CA TRP A 469 3.08 -21.81 41.29
C TRP A 469 3.13 -21.36 39.83
N LEU A 470 2.86 -22.27 38.90
CA LEU A 470 2.69 -22.00 37.48
C LEU A 470 1.39 -22.66 37.00
N TRP A 471 0.58 -21.89 36.30
CA TRP A 471 -0.71 -22.35 35.78
C TRP A 471 -0.72 -22.19 34.26
N MET A 472 -1.36 -23.12 33.55
CA MET A 472 -1.61 -23.05 32.12
C MET A 472 -3.10 -23.29 31.82
N GLU A 473 -3.75 -22.29 31.23
CA GLU A 473 -5.15 -22.34 30.79
C GLU A 473 -5.23 -22.32 29.26
N SER A 474 -6.08 -23.15 28.66
CA SER A 474 -6.42 -23.10 27.23
C SER A 474 -7.63 -22.21 27.00
N ASN A 475 -7.68 -21.46 25.89
CA ASN A 475 -8.85 -20.63 25.50
C ASN A 475 -10.12 -21.45 25.21
N HIS A 476 -9.99 -22.73 24.91
CA HIS A 476 -11.11 -23.68 24.80
C HIS A 476 -11.09 -24.70 25.94
N PRO A 477 -12.26 -25.12 26.48
CA PRO A 477 -12.34 -26.25 27.40
C PRO A 477 -11.88 -27.53 26.69
N LEU A 478 -10.86 -28.18 27.23
CA LEU A 478 -10.29 -29.40 26.67
C LEU A 478 -10.52 -30.58 27.62
N PRO A 479 -10.90 -31.77 27.12
CA PRO A 479 -11.04 -32.97 27.94
C PRO A 479 -9.66 -33.58 28.26
N LEU A 480 -8.83 -32.80 28.95
CA LEU A 480 -7.42 -33.08 29.20
C LEU A 480 -7.25 -34.12 30.32
N ARG A 481 -6.23 -34.98 30.18
CA ARG A 481 -5.64 -35.76 31.28
C ARG A 481 -4.13 -35.67 31.21
N ILE A 482 -3.48 -35.80 32.37
CA ILE A 482 -2.01 -35.81 32.47
C ILE A 482 -1.56 -37.27 32.61
N ALA A 483 -0.73 -37.74 31.68
CA ALA A 483 -0.11 -39.05 31.77
C ALA A 483 1.04 -39.06 32.80
N VAL A 484 1.47 -40.25 33.23
CA VAL A 484 2.53 -40.42 34.24
C VAL A 484 3.85 -39.76 33.82
N ASP A 485 4.12 -39.70 32.52
CA ASP A 485 5.32 -39.07 31.94
C ASP A 485 5.17 -37.56 31.70
N GLY A 486 4.10 -36.94 32.20
CA GLY A 486 3.79 -35.52 32.04
C GLY A 486 3.12 -35.14 30.72
N THR A 487 2.83 -36.11 29.85
CA THR A 487 2.15 -35.84 28.56
C THR A 487 0.70 -35.40 28.78
N LEU A 488 0.30 -34.32 28.13
CA LEU A 488 -1.05 -33.79 28.14
C LEU A 488 -1.86 -34.44 27.02
N VAL A 489 -2.67 -35.44 27.37
CA VAL A 489 -3.46 -36.24 26.40
C VAL A 489 -4.92 -35.81 26.46
N LEU A 490 -5.57 -35.69 25.30
CA LEU A 490 -7.02 -35.49 25.25
C LEU A 490 -7.75 -36.83 25.33
N ASN A 491 -8.84 -36.89 26.10
CA ASN A 491 -9.70 -38.08 26.13
C ASN A 491 -10.41 -38.32 24.78
N SER A 492 -10.55 -37.27 23.97
CA SER A 492 -11.07 -37.33 22.61
C SER A 492 -10.41 -36.23 21.78
N ALA A 493 -10.12 -36.50 20.51
CA ALA A 493 -9.65 -35.48 19.58
C ALA A 493 -10.62 -34.29 19.49
N SER A 494 -10.14 -33.12 19.06
CA SER A 494 -10.93 -31.88 18.97
C SER A 494 -12.12 -31.98 18.00
N ASP A 495 -12.01 -32.80 16.96
CA ASP A 495 -13.13 -33.11 16.05
C ASP A 495 -14.09 -34.18 16.58
N ARG A 496 -13.80 -34.71 17.78
CA ARG A 496 -14.55 -35.78 18.47
C ARG A 496 -14.61 -37.09 17.67
N LYS A 497 -13.70 -37.29 16.71
CA LYS A 497 -13.59 -38.54 15.97
C LYS A 497 -12.53 -39.45 16.59
N PHE A 498 -12.71 -40.74 16.38
CA PHE A 498 -11.67 -41.72 16.67
C PHE A 498 -10.70 -41.78 15.49
N HIS A 499 -9.42 -41.60 15.79
CA HIS A 499 -8.33 -41.66 14.81
C HIS A 499 -7.46 -42.87 15.16
N PRO A 500 -7.54 -43.98 14.39
CA PRO A 500 -6.75 -45.17 14.65
C PRO A 500 -5.26 -44.87 14.68
N ASP A 501 -4.52 -45.49 15.60
CA ASP A 501 -3.07 -45.39 15.76
C ASP A 501 -2.49 -43.98 16.07
N LEU A 502 -3.37 -42.97 16.20
CA LEU A 502 -3.00 -41.60 16.55
C LEU A 502 -3.44 -41.26 17.98
N VAL A 503 -2.62 -40.47 18.67
CA VAL A 503 -2.85 -40.01 20.04
C VAL A 503 -3.05 -38.48 20.02
N PRO A 504 -4.22 -37.97 20.46
CA PRO A 504 -4.46 -36.54 20.54
C PRO A 504 -3.77 -35.95 21.76
N VAL A 505 -2.82 -35.04 21.54
CA VAL A 505 -2.01 -34.40 22.58
C VAL A 505 -2.14 -32.87 22.56
N ARG A 506 -1.72 -32.25 23.66
CA ARG A 506 -1.58 -30.78 23.81
C ARG A 506 -0.18 -30.33 24.21
N GLY A 507 0.72 -31.29 24.41
CA GLY A 507 2.08 -31.03 24.85
C GLY A 507 2.53 -31.97 25.94
N ARG A 508 3.65 -31.63 26.57
CA ARG A 508 4.24 -32.40 27.68
C ARG A 508 4.95 -31.46 28.64
N PHE A 509 4.70 -31.64 29.92
CA PHE A 509 5.51 -31.04 30.98
C PHE A 509 6.62 -32.00 31.43
N ASN A 510 7.82 -31.47 31.64
CA ASN A 510 8.93 -32.16 32.27
C ASN A 510 9.32 -31.40 33.55
N THR A 511 9.07 -32.02 34.70
CA THR A 511 9.28 -31.42 36.03
C THR A 511 10.73 -31.51 36.52
N LEU A 512 11.64 -32.06 35.71
CA LEU A 512 13.05 -32.24 36.07
C LEU A 512 13.25 -32.95 37.43
N GLY A 513 12.29 -33.82 37.80
CA GLY A 513 12.34 -34.63 39.01
C GLY A 513 11.84 -33.94 40.29
N GLN A 514 11.30 -32.72 40.24
CA GLN A 514 10.81 -32.01 41.43
C GLN A 514 9.46 -31.32 41.19
N GLY A 515 8.65 -31.23 42.24
CA GLY A 515 7.34 -30.55 42.22
C GLY A 515 6.18 -31.45 41.78
N ASP A 516 4.96 -30.94 41.96
CA ASP A 516 3.72 -31.62 41.63
C ASP A 516 3.09 -31.01 40.38
N LEU A 517 2.54 -31.86 39.51
CA LEU A 517 1.79 -31.46 38.32
C LEU A 517 0.39 -32.09 38.35
N ASP A 518 -0.66 -31.27 38.33
CA ASP A 518 -2.05 -31.73 38.42
C ASP A 518 -3.02 -30.91 37.55
N LEU A 519 -4.26 -31.39 37.42
CA LEU A 519 -5.36 -30.62 36.83
C LEU A 519 -6.17 -29.97 37.95
N ALA A 520 -6.14 -28.65 37.99
CA ALA A 520 -6.91 -27.85 38.92
C ALA A 520 -8.06 -27.11 38.20
N VAL A 521 -9.01 -26.58 38.96
CA VAL A 521 -10.16 -25.86 38.40
C VAL A 521 -10.07 -24.38 38.79
N LEU A 522 -10.02 -23.51 37.79
CA LEU A 522 -10.16 -22.06 37.94
C LEU A 522 -11.64 -21.71 38.02
N VAL A 523 -12.05 -20.93 39.02
CA VAL A 523 -13.47 -20.61 39.29
C VAL A 523 -13.73 -19.11 39.09
N PRO A 524 -14.72 -18.72 38.25
CA PRO A 524 -15.08 -17.32 38.05
C PRO A 524 -15.46 -16.61 39.35
N GLY A 525 -14.94 -15.39 39.56
CA GLY A 525 -15.26 -14.55 40.71
C GLY A 525 -14.66 -14.98 42.05
N GLY A 526 -13.89 -16.08 42.10
CA GLY A 526 -13.11 -16.51 43.27
C GLY A 526 -11.60 -16.22 43.14
N PRO A 527 -10.80 -16.47 44.19
CA PRO A 527 -9.34 -16.53 44.07
C PRO A 527 -8.94 -17.58 43.02
N GLY A 528 -8.15 -17.20 42.00
CA GLY A 528 -7.85 -18.13 40.89
C GLY A 528 -8.90 -18.12 39.78
N SER A 529 -9.18 -16.96 39.18
CA SER A 529 -10.25 -16.82 38.17
C SER A 529 -9.76 -17.15 36.74
N PRO A 530 -10.59 -17.82 35.91
CA PRO A 530 -10.29 -18.02 34.50
C PRO A 530 -10.25 -16.68 33.75
N ASP A 531 -9.70 -16.70 32.55
CA ASP A 531 -9.64 -15.51 31.72
C ASP A 531 -11.03 -14.95 31.38
N PRO A 532 -11.34 -13.69 31.77
CA PRO A 532 -12.63 -13.06 31.48
C PRO A 532 -12.93 -12.90 29.97
N GLU A 533 -11.92 -12.89 29.11
CA GLU A 533 -12.09 -12.61 27.68
C GLU A 533 -12.46 -13.83 26.83
N PHE A 534 -12.22 -15.04 27.33
CA PHE A 534 -12.61 -16.25 26.61
C PHE A 534 -14.14 -16.41 26.60
N GLN A 535 -14.68 -16.99 25.52
CA GLN A 535 -16.12 -17.05 25.25
C GLN A 535 -16.96 -17.66 26.40
N ASP A 536 -16.36 -18.49 27.26
CA ASP A 536 -17.01 -19.20 28.38
C ASP A 536 -16.45 -18.80 29.76
N SER A 537 -15.96 -17.56 29.92
CA SER A 537 -15.28 -17.10 31.14
C SER A 537 -16.11 -17.11 32.44
N THR A 538 -17.42 -17.38 32.34
CA THR A 538 -18.34 -17.50 33.47
C THR A 538 -18.50 -18.94 33.98
N ALA A 539 -17.82 -19.93 33.39
CA ALA A 539 -17.82 -21.31 33.85
C ALA A 539 -16.48 -21.69 34.52
N PRO A 540 -16.47 -22.64 35.48
CA PRO A 540 -15.22 -23.22 35.97
C PRO A 540 -14.42 -23.91 34.85
N ARG A 541 -13.09 -23.81 34.87
CA ARG A 541 -12.22 -24.33 33.81
C ARG A 541 -11.08 -25.15 34.35
N ALA A 542 -10.83 -26.30 33.74
CA ALA A 542 -9.65 -27.09 34.02
C ALA A 542 -8.40 -26.35 33.50
N ALA A 543 -7.39 -26.24 34.35
CA ALA A 543 -6.08 -25.69 34.05
C ALA A 543 -5.01 -26.67 34.53
N VAL A 544 -3.90 -26.74 33.80
CA VAL A 544 -2.73 -27.48 34.27
C VAL A 544 -2.04 -26.62 35.33
N ARG A 545 -1.74 -27.21 36.48
CA ARG A 545 -1.08 -26.54 37.59
C ARG A 545 0.20 -27.28 37.94
N TYR A 546 1.28 -26.53 38.04
CA TYR A 546 2.57 -26.98 38.56
C TYR A 546 2.89 -26.21 39.85
N ARG A 547 3.39 -26.91 40.87
CA ARG A 547 3.86 -26.29 42.11
C ARG A 547 5.12 -26.95 42.63
N VAL A 548 6.01 -26.16 43.23
CA VAL A 548 7.26 -26.65 43.82
C VAL A 548 7.65 -25.80 45.03
N GLU A 549 8.10 -26.45 46.09
CA GLU A 549 8.73 -25.75 47.21
C GLU A 549 10.19 -25.44 46.88
N LEU A 550 10.54 -24.15 47.00
CA LEU A 550 11.88 -23.64 46.81
C LEU A 550 12.44 -23.23 48.16
N GLY A 551 13.63 -23.73 48.50
CA GLY A 551 14.39 -23.27 49.65
C GLY A 551 14.78 -21.79 49.52
N ALA A 552 15.42 -21.26 50.57
CA ALA A 552 15.93 -19.89 50.58
C ALA A 552 16.83 -19.64 49.35
N HIS A 553 16.52 -18.63 48.56
CA HIS A 553 17.25 -18.27 47.33
C HIS A 553 17.40 -19.39 46.29
N ALA A 554 16.64 -20.49 46.41
CA ALA A 554 16.72 -21.61 45.50
C ALA A 554 15.95 -21.31 44.20
N ALA A 555 16.37 -21.96 43.12
CA ALA A 555 15.69 -21.93 41.84
C ALA A 555 15.41 -23.36 41.34
N HIS A 556 14.32 -23.53 40.61
CA HIS A 556 13.99 -24.77 39.92
C HIS A 556 13.38 -24.45 38.55
N ALA A 557 13.53 -25.35 37.59
CA ALA A 557 12.99 -25.17 36.25
C ALA A 557 11.97 -26.26 35.90
N VAL A 558 10.91 -25.88 35.20
CA VAL A 558 9.96 -26.80 34.59
C VAL A 558 9.89 -26.53 33.09
N GLU A 559 9.87 -27.58 32.29
CA GLU A 559 9.88 -27.47 30.82
C GLU A 559 8.52 -27.87 30.24
N LEU A 560 8.13 -27.23 29.15
CA LEU A 560 6.91 -27.49 28.39
C LEU A 560 7.26 -27.65 26.91
N ALA A 561 6.84 -28.75 26.31
CA ALA A 561 6.88 -28.94 24.85
C ALA A 561 5.45 -28.89 24.29
N VAL A 562 5.20 -28.08 23.27
CA VAL A 562 3.87 -27.95 22.62
C VAL A 562 4.03 -28.23 21.12
N PRO A 563 3.59 -29.39 20.61
CA PRO A 563 3.53 -29.63 19.17
C PRO A 563 2.41 -28.78 18.57
N TYR A 564 2.65 -28.28 17.36
CA TYR A 564 1.66 -27.49 16.64
C TYR A 564 0.44 -28.34 16.22
N ILE A 565 0.70 -29.57 15.75
CA ILE A 565 -0.33 -30.57 15.45
C ILE A 565 -0.82 -31.28 16.72
N GLU A 566 -2.06 -31.79 16.67
CA GLU A 566 -2.68 -32.47 17.80
C GLU A 566 -2.49 -33.98 17.75
N LEU A 567 -2.61 -34.58 16.56
CA LEU A 567 -2.63 -36.03 16.39
C LEU A 567 -1.22 -36.52 16.09
N LEU A 568 -0.61 -37.23 17.05
CA LEU A 568 0.71 -37.83 16.89
C LEU A 568 0.60 -39.34 16.74
N ASP A 569 1.38 -39.92 15.83
CA ASP A 569 1.61 -41.36 15.81
C ASP A 569 2.56 -41.78 16.96
N GLN A 570 2.91 -43.08 17.02
CA GLN A 570 3.82 -43.56 18.07
C GLN A 570 5.21 -42.93 17.99
N ARG A 571 5.71 -42.62 16.80
CA ARG A 571 7.05 -42.04 16.61
C ARG A 571 7.07 -40.59 17.07
N GLY A 572 6.10 -39.78 16.64
CA GLY A 572 5.93 -38.40 17.09
C GLY A 572 5.67 -38.31 18.60
N LEU A 573 4.93 -39.27 19.18
CA LEU A 573 4.72 -39.33 20.62
C LEU A 573 6.03 -39.63 21.39
N GLN A 574 6.90 -40.52 20.88
CA GLN A 574 8.22 -40.73 21.49
C GLN A 574 9.13 -39.52 21.32
N ALA A 575 9.08 -38.85 20.15
CA ALA A 575 9.82 -37.63 19.90
C ALA A 575 9.42 -36.52 20.88
N LEU A 576 8.11 -36.31 21.12
CA LEU A 576 7.60 -35.35 22.11
C LEU A 576 8.12 -35.65 23.54
N LYS A 577 8.26 -36.93 23.89
CA LYS A 577 8.81 -37.35 25.19
C LYS A 577 10.31 -37.15 25.30
N ALA A 578 11.02 -37.16 24.18
CA ALA A 578 12.46 -36.94 24.11
C ALA A 578 12.85 -35.46 24.11
N VAL A 579 11.91 -34.54 23.84
CA VAL A 579 12.17 -33.09 23.88
C VAL A 579 12.70 -32.70 25.26
N ALA A 580 13.93 -32.16 25.25
CA ALA A 580 14.62 -31.61 26.41
C ALA A 580 15.09 -30.19 26.08
N PHE A 581 14.66 -29.20 26.86
CA PHE A 581 14.81 -27.79 26.48
C PHE A 581 16.26 -27.40 26.21
N ALA A 582 17.20 -27.79 27.10
CA ALA A 582 18.60 -27.40 26.95
C ALA A 582 19.22 -27.87 25.62
N GLN A 583 18.89 -29.09 25.18
CA GLN A 583 19.39 -29.64 23.91
C GLN A 583 18.78 -28.90 22.72
N VAL A 584 17.46 -28.67 22.76
CA VAL A 584 16.75 -27.95 21.69
C VAL A 584 17.24 -26.51 21.57
N HIS A 585 17.37 -25.80 22.70
CA HIS A 585 17.87 -24.42 22.73
C HIS A 585 19.28 -24.32 22.15
N ASP A 586 20.21 -25.15 22.61
CA ASP A 586 21.59 -25.16 22.10
C ASP A 586 21.64 -25.45 20.60
N ALA A 587 20.84 -26.41 20.12
CA ALA A 587 20.77 -26.76 18.70
C ALA A 587 20.20 -25.62 17.85
N VAL A 588 19.10 -25.00 18.27
CA VAL A 588 18.46 -23.86 17.58
C VAL A 588 19.40 -22.65 17.53
N VAL A 589 20.03 -22.28 18.67
CA VAL A 589 20.98 -21.16 18.73
C VAL A 589 22.19 -21.44 17.83
N LYS A 590 22.74 -22.64 17.88
CA LYS A 590 23.87 -23.04 17.02
C LYS A 590 23.50 -22.98 15.54
N PHE A 591 22.32 -23.48 15.16
CA PHE A 591 21.82 -23.45 13.79
C PHE A 591 21.75 -22.02 13.25
N TRP A 592 21.06 -21.12 13.97
CA TRP A 592 20.86 -19.74 13.48
C TRP A 592 22.15 -18.92 13.46
N LYS A 593 23.05 -19.12 14.43
CA LYS A 593 24.41 -18.53 14.38
C LYS A 593 25.20 -19.02 13.18
N ALA A 594 25.13 -20.32 12.89
CA ALA A 594 25.80 -20.89 11.71
C ALA A 594 25.20 -20.35 10.41
N ARG A 595 23.87 -20.27 10.30
CA ARG A 595 23.18 -19.76 9.10
C ARG A 595 23.53 -18.30 8.82
N ILE A 596 23.45 -17.42 9.82
CA ILE A 596 23.82 -16.00 9.67
C ILE A 596 25.28 -15.80 9.26
N ALA A 597 26.19 -16.68 9.69
CA ALA A 597 27.61 -16.60 9.36
C ALA A 597 27.96 -17.05 7.93
N GLN A 598 27.03 -17.64 7.17
CA GLN A 598 27.29 -18.14 5.81
C GLN A 598 27.38 -17.02 4.76
N GLY A 599 26.73 -15.89 5.00
CA GLY A 599 26.58 -14.80 4.03
C GLY A 599 27.23 -13.48 4.46
N MET A 600 26.74 -12.39 3.88
CA MET A 600 27.14 -11.03 4.23
C MET A 600 26.91 -10.75 5.73
N THR A 601 27.94 -10.23 6.40
CA THR A 601 27.82 -9.69 7.76
C THR A 601 27.64 -8.17 7.74
N TYR A 602 26.88 -7.64 8.69
CA TYR A 602 26.68 -6.19 8.88
C TYR A 602 27.07 -5.79 10.30
N GLN A 603 27.94 -4.78 10.41
CA GLN A 603 28.38 -4.24 11.69
C GLN A 603 28.63 -2.73 11.58
N VAL A 604 27.80 -1.94 12.25
CA VAL A 604 27.91 -0.48 12.36
C VAL A 604 27.89 -0.05 13.83
N PRO A 605 28.25 1.21 14.15
CA PRO A 605 28.17 1.71 15.53
C PRO A 605 26.77 1.67 16.16
N GLU A 606 25.69 1.59 15.36
CA GLU A 606 24.32 1.49 15.85
C GLU A 606 23.89 0.05 16.20
N PRO A 607 23.78 -0.33 17.50
CA PRO A 607 23.55 -1.73 17.88
C PRO A 607 22.17 -2.26 17.49
N LEU A 608 21.17 -1.38 17.35
CA LEU A 608 19.82 -1.78 16.96
C LEU A 608 19.78 -2.21 15.48
N LEU A 609 20.51 -1.53 14.60
CA LEU A 609 20.63 -1.90 13.19
C LEU A 609 21.33 -3.26 13.04
N ASN A 610 22.41 -3.50 13.80
CA ASN A 610 23.10 -4.79 13.79
C ASN A 610 22.18 -5.96 14.21
N ARG A 611 21.31 -5.73 15.20
CA ARG A 611 20.33 -6.72 15.67
C ARG A 611 19.24 -6.97 14.65
N PHE A 612 18.68 -5.89 14.08
CA PHE A 612 17.67 -5.95 13.03
C PHE A 612 18.18 -6.72 11.79
N PHE A 613 19.39 -6.42 11.33
CA PHE A 613 20.00 -7.12 10.19
C PHE A 613 20.09 -8.63 10.42
N LYS A 614 20.45 -9.05 11.64
CA LYS A 614 20.56 -10.47 11.99
C LYS A 614 19.19 -11.14 12.18
N ALA A 615 18.21 -10.42 12.75
CA ALA A 615 16.87 -10.97 12.98
C ALA A 615 16.09 -11.21 11.67
N ASN A 616 16.20 -10.28 10.72
CA ASN A 616 15.45 -10.32 9.47
C ASN A 616 15.62 -11.64 8.67
N LEU A 617 16.80 -12.27 8.67
CA LEU A 617 16.97 -13.52 7.91
C LEU A 617 16.06 -14.63 8.43
N TRP A 618 16.00 -14.83 9.75
CA TRP A 618 15.15 -15.87 10.29
C TRP A 618 13.68 -15.49 10.19
N HIS A 619 13.31 -14.19 10.27
CA HIS A 619 11.94 -13.74 9.98
C HIS A 619 11.50 -14.15 8.57
N VAL A 620 12.35 -13.93 7.57
CA VAL A 620 12.08 -14.32 6.17
C VAL A 620 11.92 -15.84 6.08
N LEU A 621 12.88 -16.61 6.58
CA LEU A 621 12.87 -18.06 6.39
C LEU A 621 11.74 -18.78 7.12
N ILE A 622 11.23 -18.26 8.25
CA ILE A 622 10.04 -18.83 8.90
C ILE A 622 8.72 -18.36 8.29
N SER A 623 8.75 -17.39 7.37
CA SER A 623 7.54 -16.86 6.70
C SER A 623 7.31 -17.48 5.32
N VAL A 624 8.25 -18.31 4.87
CA VAL A 624 8.20 -19.03 3.60
C VAL A 624 7.66 -20.42 3.86
N ASP A 625 6.71 -20.85 3.03
CA ASP A 625 6.10 -22.17 3.07
C ASP A 625 6.60 -23.01 1.92
N ILE A 626 6.89 -24.29 2.15
CA ILE A 626 6.91 -25.26 1.04
C ILE A 626 5.50 -25.81 0.87
N ASP A 627 4.94 -25.67 -0.32
CA ASP A 627 3.70 -26.34 -0.70
C ASP A 627 3.98 -27.85 -0.85
N PRO A 628 3.34 -28.72 -0.05
CA PRO A 628 3.63 -30.17 -0.07
C PRO A 628 3.06 -30.90 -1.29
N ILE A 629 2.18 -30.26 -2.07
CA ILE A 629 1.56 -30.81 -3.28
C ILE A 629 2.48 -30.64 -4.48
N ASN A 630 3.08 -29.46 -4.64
CA ASN A 630 3.88 -29.12 -5.83
C ASN A 630 5.38 -28.87 -5.54
N GLY A 631 5.78 -28.72 -4.28
CA GLY A 631 7.16 -28.47 -3.85
C GLY A 631 7.67 -27.04 -4.07
N LEU A 632 6.81 -26.09 -4.43
CA LEU A 632 7.13 -24.68 -4.63
C LEU A 632 7.18 -23.93 -3.29
N TYR A 633 7.92 -22.81 -3.27
CA TYR A 633 8.15 -22.01 -2.08
C TYR A 633 7.29 -20.74 -2.13
N GLU A 634 6.33 -20.65 -1.23
CA GLU A 634 5.36 -19.57 -1.16
C GLU A 634 5.79 -18.56 -0.10
N ASN A 635 6.05 -17.32 -0.51
CA ASN A 635 6.40 -16.22 0.39
C ASN A 635 5.21 -15.26 0.47
N GLY A 636 4.34 -15.47 1.45
CA GLY A 636 3.36 -14.43 1.74
C GLY A 636 4.01 -13.24 2.43
N ALA A 637 3.46 -12.07 2.13
CA ALA A 637 3.97 -10.78 2.57
C ALA A 637 4.13 -10.62 4.09
N ALA A 638 3.37 -11.39 4.87
CA ALA A 638 3.56 -11.53 6.29
C ALA A 638 3.45 -13.00 6.65
N THR A 639 4.02 -13.36 7.80
CA THR A 639 4.06 -14.74 8.28
C THR A 639 2.65 -15.35 8.41
N HIS A 640 1.64 -14.57 8.83
CA HIS A 640 0.25 -15.03 8.92
C HIS A 640 -0.68 -14.19 8.03
N GLY A 641 -1.71 -14.85 7.47
CA GLY A 641 -2.88 -14.18 6.88
C GLY A 641 -2.66 -13.49 5.53
N TYR A 642 -1.46 -13.58 4.93
CA TYR A 642 -1.14 -12.98 3.65
C TYR A 642 -0.79 -14.03 2.58
N GLY A 643 -1.35 -13.81 1.39
CA GLY A 643 -0.89 -14.47 0.16
C GLY A 643 0.35 -13.80 -0.41
N ASN A 644 0.77 -14.27 -1.59
CA ASN A 644 1.94 -13.76 -2.26
C ASN A 644 1.60 -12.52 -3.10
N TYR A 645 2.42 -11.49 -2.95
CA TYR A 645 2.52 -10.36 -3.85
C TYR A 645 3.91 -10.40 -4.48
N LEU A 646 4.01 -10.46 -5.81
CA LEU A 646 5.30 -10.65 -6.48
C LEU A 646 6.20 -9.42 -6.34
N ASN A 647 5.63 -8.21 -6.36
CA ASN A 647 6.41 -6.99 -6.11
C ASN A 647 7.07 -7.02 -4.72
N GLU A 648 6.36 -7.49 -3.70
CA GLU A 648 6.87 -7.62 -2.34
C GLU A 648 7.85 -8.79 -2.20
N THR A 649 7.55 -9.93 -2.83
CA THR A 649 8.45 -11.09 -2.92
C THR A 649 9.80 -10.68 -3.54
N ALA A 650 9.78 -9.84 -4.57
CA ALA A 650 10.99 -9.31 -5.20
C ALA A 650 11.85 -8.48 -4.24
N MET A 651 11.26 -7.80 -3.24
CA MET A 651 12.02 -7.09 -2.20
C MET A 651 12.76 -8.07 -1.28
N VAL A 652 12.11 -9.19 -0.94
CA VAL A 652 12.69 -10.29 -0.14
C VAL A 652 13.81 -10.98 -0.92
N VAL A 653 13.55 -11.34 -2.19
CA VAL A 653 14.54 -11.93 -3.12
C VAL A 653 15.81 -11.06 -3.17
N ARG A 654 15.66 -9.74 -3.35
CA ARG A 654 16.82 -8.85 -3.40
C ARG A 654 17.61 -8.81 -2.09
N ALA A 655 16.94 -8.81 -0.94
CA ALA A 655 17.63 -8.85 0.36
C ALA A 655 18.38 -10.17 0.57
N LEU A 656 17.82 -11.30 0.13
CA LEU A 656 18.48 -12.61 0.15
C LEU A 656 19.70 -12.64 -0.77
N GLU A 657 19.58 -12.12 -2.00
CA GLU A 657 20.71 -12.00 -2.95
C GLU A 657 21.85 -11.15 -2.39
N MET A 658 21.54 -10.00 -1.81
CA MET A 658 22.53 -9.13 -1.16
C MET A 658 23.28 -9.82 -0.03
N ARG A 659 22.65 -10.79 0.64
CA ARG A 659 23.26 -11.61 1.69
C ARG A 659 24.06 -12.80 1.16
N GLY A 660 23.86 -13.20 -0.10
CA GLY A 660 24.42 -14.42 -0.67
C GLY A 660 23.52 -15.66 -0.51
N GLU A 661 22.26 -15.49 -0.11
CA GLU A 661 21.24 -16.54 0.00
C GLU A 661 20.60 -16.84 -1.37
N PHE A 662 21.43 -17.14 -2.37
CA PHE A 662 21.00 -17.24 -3.77
C PHE A 662 20.01 -18.37 -4.02
N ASP A 663 20.15 -19.51 -3.34
CA ASP A 663 19.23 -20.64 -3.49
C ASP A 663 17.84 -20.29 -2.96
N GLU A 664 17.75 -19.62 -1.80
CA GLU A 664 16.46 -19.17 -1.24
C GLU A 664 15.84 -18.10 -2.15
N ALA A 665 16.64 -17.14 -2.63
CA ALA A 665 16.18 -16.13 -3.58
C ALA A 665 15.60 -16.76 -4.87
N SER A 666 16.28 -17.77 -5.42
CA SER A 666 15.83 -18.49 -6.61
C SER A 666 14.51 -19.22 -6.36
N ARG A 667 14.38 -19.91 -5.22
CA ARG A 667 13.15 -20.62 -4.82
C ARG A 667 11.93 -19.71 -4.77
N LEU A 668 12.07 -18.47 -4.29
CA LEU A 668 10.95 -17.53 -4.23
C LEU A 668 10.52 -16.98 -5.60
N LEU A 669 11.40 -17.01 -6.60
CA LEU A 669 11.05 -16.61 -7.98
C LEU A 669 10.38 -17.76 -8.76
N GLN A 670 10.65 -19.01 -8.40
CA GLN A 670 10.19 -20.18 -9.14
C GLN A 670 8.67 -20.28 -9.31
N PRO A 671 7.82 -20.03 -8.29
CA PRO A 671 6.36 -20.10 -8.46
C PRO A 671 5.89 -19.25 -9.65
N PHE A 672 6.34 -18.01 -9.72
CA PHE A 672 5.94 -17.07 -10.76
C PHE A 672 6.52 -17.37 -12.14
N LEU A 673 7.77 -17.88 -12.19
CA LEU A 673 8.40 -18.30 -13.45
C LEU A 673 7.72 -19.54 -14.04
N LEU A 674 7.35 -20.50 -13.21
CA LEU A 674 6.73 -21.75 -13.64
C LEU A 674 5.24 -21.58 -13.96
N CYS A 675 4.54 -20.68 -13.27
CA CYS A 675 3.13 -20.41 -13.45
C CYS A 675 2.84 -19.22 -14.39
N GLN A 676 3.82 -18.80 -15.20
CA GLN A 676 3.68 -17.71 -16.17
C GLN A 676 2.44 -17.88 -17.05
N GLY A 677 1.57 -16.87 -17.05
CA GLY A 677 0.34 -16.81 -17.85
C GLY A 677 -0.81 -17.69 -17.37
N VAL A 678 -0.72 -18.31 -16.20
CA VAL A 678 -1.85 -19.04 -15.59
C VAL A 678 -2.98 -18.06 -15.23
N LYS A 679 -2.64 -16.92 -14.59
CA LYS A 679 -3.58 -15.85 -14.19
C LYS A 679 -3.24 -14.55 -14.94
N GLY A 680 -4.26 -13.82 -15.38
CA GLY A 680 -4.12 -12.49 -15.98
C GLY A 680 -4.13 -11.38 -14.94
N LEU A 681 -3.50 -10.25 -15.25
CA LEU A 681 -3.57 -9.03 -14.44
C LEU A 681 -4.97 -8.39 -14.54
N PRO A 682 -5.50 -7.81 -13.45
CA PRO A 682 -6.76 -7.08 -13.50
C PRO A 682 -6.62 -5.72 -14.19
N GLY A 683 -7.48 -5.50 -15.18
CA GLY A 683 -7.44 -4.30 -16.00
C GLY A 683 -7.98 -4.58 -17.40
N ASN A 684 -7.80 -3.60 -18.27
CA ASN A 684 -8.20 -3.67 -19.67
C ASN A 684 -7.13 -4.33 -20.55
N PHE A 685 -6.50 -5.40 -20.04
CA PHE A 685 -5.51 -6.20 -20.77
C PHE A 685 -6.18 -7.25 -21.65
N LYS A 686 -5.61 -7.53 -22.82
CA LYS A 686 -6.19 -8.46 -23.81
C LYS A 686 -5.71 -9.89 -23.65
N SER A 687 -4.52 -10.09 -23.09
CA SER A 687 -3.90 -11.41 -22.95
C SER A 687 -3.27 -11.59 -21.58
N LYS A 688 -3.15 -12.84 -21.15
CA LYS A 688 -2.33 -13.26 -20.01
C LYS A 688 -1.02 -13.96 -20.43
N ASP A 689 -0.82 -14.17 -21.73
CA ASP A 689 0.36 -14.87 -22.25
C ASP A 689 1.65 -14.08 -21.97
N GLY A 690 2.54 -14.65 -21.14
CA GLY A 690 3.77 -14.01 -20.67
C GLY A 690 3.68 -13.33 -19.29
N VAL A 691 2.50 -13.27 -18.66
CA VAL A 691 2.32 -12.58 -17.38
C VAL A 691 2.95 -13.36 -16.21
N PHE A 692 3.86 -12.73 -15.47
CA PHE A 692 4.21 -13.11 -14.10
C PHE A 692 3.21 -12.52 -13.10
N TYR A 693 2.39 -13.38 -12.50
CA TYR A 693 1.41 -12.98 -11.49
C TYR A 693 0.94 -14.17 -10.64
N ALA A 694 0.63 -15.30 -11.28
CA ALA A 694 0.26 -16.52 -10.58
C ALA A 694 1.46 -17.13 -9.84
N ALA A 695 1.23 -17.59 -8.63
CA ALA A 695 2.15 -18.41 -7.84
C ALA A 695 1.78 -19.90 -7.86
N TYR A 696 0.61 -20.26 -8.41
CA TYR A 696 0.14 -21.65 -8.48
C TYR A 696 -0.20 -22.09 -9.92
N PRO A 697 0.00 -23.38 -10.29
CA PRO A 697 -0.13 -23.82 -11.69
C PRO A 697 -1.57 -23.96 -12.20
N VAL A 698 -2.58 -23.63 -11.39
CA VAL A 698 -4.00 -23.65 -11.76
C VAL A 698 -4.73 -22.40 -11.28
N ASP A 699 -5.84 -22.07 -11.96
CA ASP A 699 -6.75 -20.97 -11.61
C ASP A 699 -8.10 -21.59 -11.17
N PRO A 700 -8.61 -21.34 -9.94
CA PRO A 700 -8.16 -20.33 -8.98
C PRO A 700 -6.82 -20.65 -8.31
N ASP A 701 -5.95 -19.64 -8.31
CA ASP A 701 -4.68 -19.61 -7.60
C ASP A 701 -4.94 -19.34 -6.10
N PRO A 702 -4.56 -20.24 -5.16
CA PRO A 702 -4.79 -20.07 -3.73
C PRO A 702 -3.76 -19.16 -3.05
N TYR A 703 -2.64 -18.84 -3.69
CA TYR A 703 -1.53 -18.09 -3.10
C TYR A 703 -1.46 -16.66 -3.54
N THR A 704 -1.61 -16.40 -4.85
CA THR A 704 -1.56 -15.02 -5.35
C THR A 704 -2.67 -14.19 -4.73
N ALA A 705 -2.27 -13.11 -4.08
CA ALA A 705 -3.18 -12.19 -3.42
C ALA A 705 -3.93 -11.29 -4.44
N GLN A 706 -4.34 -10.09 -4.02
CA GLN A 706 -5.21 -9.22 -4.84
C GLN A 706 -4.47 -8.47 -5.97
N GLY A 707 -5.21 -7.65 -6.73
CA GLY A 707 -4.91 -7.16 -8.07
C GLY A 707 -3.72 -6.22 -8.27
N TYR A 708 -2.50 -6.68 -7.99
CA TYR A 708 -1.30 -5.84 -8.08
C TYR A 708 -0.69 -5.87 -9.49
N ASN A 709 -0.93 -4.84 -10.30
CA ASN A 709 -0.30 -4.77 -11.64
C ASN A 709 1.21 -4.48 -11.60
N LEU A 710 1.72 -4.00 -10.47
CA LEU A 710 3.15 -3.84 -10.22
C LEU A 710 3.91 -5.18 -10.28
N ASP A 711 3.23 -6.30 -9.98
CA ASP A 711 3.84 -7.63 -9.90
C ASP A 711 4.62 -8.02 -11.14
N HIS A 712 4.05 -7.79 -12.32
CA HIS A 712 4.67 -8.22 -13.58
C HIS A 712 6.03 -7.56 -13.81
N GLY A 713 6.10 -6.24 -13.64
CA GLY A 713 7.33 -5.47 -13.82
C GLY A 713 8.39 -5.79 -12.78
N TRP A 714 7.99 -5.89 -11.51
CA TRP A 714 8.88 -6.25 -10.40
C TRP A 714 9.41 -7.68 -10.54
N GLY A 715 8.56 -8.64 -10.88
CA GLY A 715 8.96 -10.03 -11.10
C GLY A 715 9.95 -10.17 -12.24
N LEU A 716 9.70 -9.47 -13.36
CA LEU A 716 10.62 -9.42 -14.50
C LEU A 716 11.97 -8.80 -14.10
N TRP A 717 11.96 -7.72 -13.32
CA TRP A 717 13.16 -7.10 -12.78
C TRP A 717 13.95 -8.06 -11.88
N ALA A 718 13.29 -8.67 -10.90
CA ALA A 718 13.93 -9.56 -9.93
C ALA A 718 14.53 -10.80 -10.61
N ALA A 719 13.80 -11.43 -11.53
CA ALA A 719 14.30 -12.59 -12.27
C ALA A 719 15.50 -12.25 -13.18
N ALA A 720 15.48 -11.09 -13.84
CA ALA A 720 16.64 -10.64 -14.62
C ALA A 720 17.85 -10.29 -13.73
N ASP A 721 17.61 -9.67 -12.57
CA ASP A 721 18.67 -9.30 -11.64
C ASP A 721 19.27 -10.46 -10.87
N HIS A 722 18.54 -11.56 -10.71
CA HIS A 722 19.08 -12.79 -10.14
C HIS A 722 20.34 -13.23 -10.88
N PHE A 723 20.35 -13.14 -12.22
CA PHE A 723 21.54 -13.36 -13.03
C PHE A 723 22.69 -12.39 -12.69
N PHE A 724 22.40 -11.12 -12.42
CA PHE A 724 23.44 -10.15 -12.10
C PHE A 724 24.07 -10.38 -10.73
N TRP A 725 23.34 -10.95 -9.77
CA TRP A 725 23.89 -11.33 -8.47
C TRP A 725 24.65 -12.65 -8.50
N THR A 726 24.10 -13.68 -9.15
CA THR A 726 24.71 -15.01 -9.20
C THR A 726 25.78 -15.16 -10.28
N LYS A 727 25.72 -14.32 -11.33
CA LYS A 727 26.46 -14.47 -12.59
C LYS A 727 26.19 -15.82 -13.30
N ASP A 728 25.09 -16.49 -12.97
CA ASP A 728 24.76 -17.80 -13.52
C ASP A 728 24.13 -17.70 -14.92
N ALA A 729 24.95 -17.91 -15.94
CA ALA A 729 24.49 -17.95 -17.33
C ALA A 729 23.63 -19.18 -17.66
N ALA A 730 23.68 -20.26 -16.88
CA ALA A 730 22.79 -21.41 -17.09
C ALA A 730 21.36 -21.07 -16.65
N TYR A 731 21.19 -20.52 -15.45
CA TYR A 731 19.91 -19.98 -14.97
C TYR A 731 19.27 -19.02 -15.99
N LEU A 732 20.05 -18.06 -16.49
CA LEU A 732 19.52 -17.09 -17.45
C LEU A 732 19.08 -17.75 -18.76
N ARG A 733 19.84 -18.73 -19.29
CA ARG A 733 19.46 -19.43 -20.52
C ARG A 733 18.20 -20.28 -20.32
N GLU A 734 18.04 -20.90 -19.17
CA GLU A 734 16.84 -21.69 -18.83
C GLU A 734 15.57 -20.82 -18.72
N ASN A 735 15.72 -19.57 -18.27
CA ASN A 735 14.61 -18.65 -18.07
C ASN A 735 14.43 -17.62 -19.20
N ALA A 736 15.34 -17.55 -20.17
CA ALA A 736 15.34 -16.54 -21.23
C ALA A 736 14.00 -16.46 -21.97
N ASP A 737 13.43 -17.60 -22.39
CA ASP A 737 12.16 -17.64 -23.10
C ASP A 737 11.00 -17.06 -22.27
N ARG A 738 11.00 -17.28 -20.95
CA ARG A 738 9.99 -16.72 -20.04
C ARG A 738 10.14 -15.20 -19.93
N LEU A 739 11.37 -14.72 -19.74
CA LEU A 739 11.66 -13.28 -19.64
C LEU A 739 11.33 -12.55 -20.96
N ILE A 740 11.62 -13.17 -22.11
CA ILE A 740 11.29 -12.63 -23.44
C ILE A 740 9.77 -12.55 -23.61
N LYS A 741 9.03 -13.62 -23.28
CA LYS A 741 7.56 -13.61 -23.34
C LYS A 741 6.92 -12.55 -22.44
N ALA A 742 7.50 -12.30 -21.26
CA ALA A 742 7.07 -11.23 -20.38
C ALA A 742 7.29 -9.84 -21.01
N CYS A 743 8.46 -9.59 -21.62
CA CYS A 743 8.72 -8.37 -22.38
C CYS A 743 7.77 -8.22 -23.59
N ASP A 744 7.47 -9.31 -24.28
CA ASP A 744 6.54 -9.33 -25.40
C ASP A 744 5.11 -9.03 -24.94
N TRP A 745 4.72 -9.46 -23.74
CA TRP A 745 3.42 -9.09 -23.16
C TRP A 745 3.29 -7.57 -23.02
N ILE A 746 4.28 -6.91 -22.41
CA ILE A 746 4.30 -5.44 -22.27
C ILE A 746 4.21 -4.79 -23.66
N THR A 747 5.05 -5.23 -24.60
CA THR A 747 5.11 -4.66 -25.95
C THR A 747 3.78 -4.80 -26.70
N ARG A 748 3.10 -5.95 -26.58
CA ARG A 748 1.79 -6.17 -27.21
C ARG A 748 0.68 -5.37 -26.56
N GLU A 749 0.59 -5.36 -25.23
CA GLU A 749 -0.51 -4.70 -24.52
C GLU A 749 -0.47 -3.18 -24.69
N ARG A 750 0.73 -2.58 -24.74
CA ARG A 750 0.92 -1.13 -25.02
C ARG A 750 0.34 -0.69 -26.37
N GLN A 751 0.19 -1.58 -27.34
CA GLN A 751 -0.44 -1.24 -28.63
C GLN A 751 -1.89 -0.76 -28.47
N ALA A 752 -2.57 -1.14 -27.39
CA ALA A 752 -3.93 -0.70 -27.11
C ALA A 752 -4.04 0.81 -26.87
N THR A 753 -2.98 1.46 -26.36
CA THR A 753 -2.95 2.90 -26.08
C THR A 753 -2.25 3.70 -27.19
N GLN A 754 -1.57 3.05 -28.13
CA GLN A 754 -0.89 3.69 -29.27
C GLN A 754 -1.85 4.15 -30.38
N VAL A 755 -2.94 4.82 -29.99
CA VAL A 755 -3.98 5.34 -30.88
C VAL A 755 -3.92 6.87 -30.85
N LEU A 756 -3.80 7.49 -32.03
CA LEU A 756 -3.77 8.95 -32.15
C LEU A 756 -5.16 9.56 -31.94
N ASN A 757 -5.19 10.78 -31.44
CA ASN A 757 -6.37 11.64 -31.47
C ASN A 757 -6.77 11.96 -32.93
N PRO A 758 -8.02 12.37 -33.19
CA PRO A 758 -8.48 12.71 -34.54
C PRO A 758 -7.66 13.81 -35.24
N ASP A 759 -7.01 14.68 -34.48
CA ASP A 759 -6.13 15.75 -34.98
C ASP A 759 -4.69 15.27 -35.23
N GLY A 760 -4.40 13.98 -35.04
CA GLY A 760 -3.08 13.38 -35.20
C GLY A 760 -2.16 13.53 -33.98
N SER A 761 -2.61 14.22 -32.91
CA SER A 761 -1.84 14.31 -31.67
C SER A 761 -1.85 12.98 -30.90
N ARG A 762 -0.83 12.77 -30.06
CA ARG A 762 -0.80 11.65 -29.12
C ARG A 762 -1.65 12.00 -27.89
N PRO A 763 -2.60 11.16 -27.47
CA PRO A 763 -3.23 11.32 -26.16
C PRO A 763 -2.20 11.11 -25.04
N VAL A 764 -2.52 11.53 -23.81
CA VAL A 764 -1.57 11.46 -22.67
C VAL A 764 -1.18 10.02 -22.34
N GLU A 765 -2.10 9.07 -22.51
CA GLU A 765 -1.88 7.65 -22.28
C GLU A 765 -1.11 6.93 -23.41
N TYR A 766 -0.73 7.62 -24.49
CA TYR A 766 -0.12 6.99 -25.67
C TYR A 766 1.14 6.21 -25.31
N GLY A 767 1.12 4.90 -25.58
CA GLY A 767 2.25 4.02 -25.35
C GLY A 767 2.47 3.61 -23.89
N LEU A 768 1.55 3.95 -22.98
CA LEU A 768 1.47 3.34 -21.64
C LEU A 768 0.82 1.95 -21.72
N LEU A 769 0.96 1.16 -20.65
CA LEU A 769 0.17 -0.05 -20.45
C LEU A 769 -1.34 0.28 -20.41
N PRO A 770 -2.22 -0.65 -20.80
CA PRO A 770 -3.66 -0.49 -20.62
C PRO A 770 -4.04 -0.15 -19.18
N ALA A 771 -5.12 0.60 -19.00
CA ALA A 771 -5.63 0.95 -17.68
C ALA A 771 -5.93 -0.30 -16.86
N GLY A 772 -5.47 -0.32 -15.61
CA GLY A 772 -5.68 -1.41 -14.68
C GLY A 772 -5.49 -0.95 -13.24
N GLU A 773 -5.63 -1.89 -12.31
CA GLU A 773 -5.42 -1.64 -10.88
C GLU A 773 -3.96 -1.21 -10.63
N LEU A 774 -3.73 -0.40 -9.59
CA LEU A 774 -2.38 -0.05 -9.14
C LEU A 774 -1.85 -1.14 -8.20
N GLU A 775 -2.60 -1.35 -7.13
CA GLU A 775 -2.23 -2.16 -5.97
C GLU A 775 -3.52 -2.45 -5.15
N ASP A 776 -3.63 -1.98 -3.91
CA ASP A 776 -4.74 -2.13 -2.97
C ASP A 776 -6.04 -1.40 -3.37
N VAL A 777 -6.07 -0.88 -4.59
CA VAL A 777 -7.09 0.00 -5.13
C VAL A 777 -7.60 -0.53 -6.46
N ASP A 778 -8.93 -0.56 -6.61
CA ASP A 778 -9.61 -1.38 -7.61
C ASP A 778 -10.01 -0.63 -8.89
N GLU A 779 -9.78 0.69 -8.97
CA GLU A 779 -10.00 1.47 -10.19
C GLU A 779 -8.99 1.17 -11.29
N TRP A 780 -9.46 1.20 -12.55
CA TRP A 780 -8.60 0.97 -13.70
C TRP A 780 -8.15 2.29 -14.31
N LEU A 781 -6.89 2.67 -14.07
CA LEU A 781 -6.30 3.93 -14.52
C LEU A 781 -4.85 3.72 -15.01
N TYR A 782 -4.21 4.77 -15.54
CA TYR A 782 -2.89 4.71 -16.17
C TYR A 782 -1.78 5.18 -15.21
N TYR A 783 -1.33 4.28 -14.33
CA TYR A 783 -0.39 4.58 -13.25
C TYR A 783 1.07 4.56 -13.70
N TYR A 784 1.80 5.64 -13.40
CA TYR A 784 3.21 5.72 -13.80
C TYR A 784 4.11 4.74 -13.04
N ALA A 785 3.78 4.40 -11.79
CA ALA A 785 4.54 3.39 -11.04
C ALA A 785 4.49 2.02 -11.73
N THR A 786 3.32 1.57 -12.19
CA THR A 786 3.15 0.31 -12.92
C THR A 786 4.01 0.28 -14.19
N ASP A 787 3.90 1.31 -15.01
CA ASP A 787 4.69 1.43 -16.24
C ASP A 787 6.20 1.55 -15.97
N ALA A 788 6.60 2.25 -14.90
CA ALA A 788 7.99 2.41 -14.50
C ALA A 788 8.65 1.04 -14.25
N TYR A 789 8.01 0.19 -13.45
CA TYR A 789 8.55 -1.15 -13.15
C TYR A 789 8.44 -2.10 -14.35
N GLY A 790 7.41 -1.95 -15.20
CA GLY A 790 7.36 -2.64 -16.50
C GLY A 790 8.58 -2.32 -17.37
N TYR A 791 8.92 -1.03 -17.50
CA TYR A 791 10.13 -0.58 -18.20
C TYR A 791 11.41 -1.11 -17.54
N LEU A 792 11.51 -1.03 -16.20
CA LEU A 792 12.69 -1.51 -15.47
C LEU A 792 12.95 -2.99 -15.74
N GLY A 793 11.89 -3.82 -15.66
CA GLY A 793 11.98 -5.25 -15.96
C GLY A 793 12.46 -5.52 -17.39
N MET A 794 11.90 -4.84 -18.39
CA MET A 794 12.34 -4.99 -19.78
C MET A 794 13.80 -4.57 -19.98
N ARG A 795 14.21 -3.44 -19.39
CA ARG A 795 15.59 -2.94 -19.46
C ARG A 795 16.58 -3.96 -18.89
N ARG A 796 16.31 -4.46 -17.68
CA ARG A 796 17.20 -5.42 -17.02
C ARG A 796 17.25 -6.77 -17.76
N THR A 797 16.12 -7.18 -18.35
CA THR A 797 16.09 -8.34 -19.25
C THR A 797 16.94 -8.11 -20.49
N ALA A 798 16.82 -6.96 -21.18
CA ALA A 798 17.64 -6.64 -22.35
C ALA A 798 19.14 -6.64 -22.04
N GLU A 799 19.53 -6.07 -20.89
CA GLU A 799 20.91 -6.05 -20.41
C GLU A 799 21.43 -7.48 -20.10
N ALA A 800 20.63 -8.30 -19.43
CA ALA A 800 20.96 -9.70 -19.12
C ALA A 800 21.13 -10.52 -20.41
N LEU A 801 20.17 -10.44 -21.33
CA LEU A 801 20.22 -11.12 -22.62
C LEU A 801 21.43 -10.69 -23.46
N THR A 802 21.77 -9.40 -23.44
CA THR A 802 22.98 -8.88 -24.09
C THR A 802 24.24 -9.52 -23.51
N ARG A 803 24.29 -9.70 -22.18
CA ARG A 803 25.47 -10.26 -21.49
C ARG A 803 25.77 -11.70 -21.91
N VAL A 804 24.75 -12.48 -22.27
CA VAL A 804 24.90 -13.86 -22.77
C VAL A 804 24.86 -13.98 -24.30
N GLY A 805 24.77 -12.86 -25.02
CA GLY A 805 24.75 -12.84 -26.49
C GLY A 805 23.47 -13.44 -27.09
N HIS A 806 22.33 -13.32 -26.41
CA HIS A 806 21.05 -13.85 -26.90
C HIS A 806 20.55 -13.05 -28.12
N PRO A 807 20.03 -13.69 -29.19
CA PRO A 807 19.60 -13.00 -30.42
C PRO A 807 18.50 -11.95 -30.21
N GLU A 808 17.56 -12.20 -29.28
CA GLU A 808 16.46 -11.27 -28.97
C GLU A 808 16.89 -10.01 -28.22
N ALA A 809 18.13 -9.95 -27.70
CA ALA A 809 18.59 -8.85 -26.85
C ALA A 809 18.40 -7.48 -27.52
N ARG A 810 18.71 -7.39 -28.83
CA ARG A 810 18.60 -6.14 -29.59
C ARG A 810 17.14 -5.69 -29.73
N ARG A 811 16.23 -6.60 -30.08
CA ARG A 811 14.81 -6.28 -30.26
C ARG A 811 14.20 -5.80 -28.94
N ILE A 812 14.43 -6.53 -27.85
CA ILE A 812 13.93 -6.13 -26.53
C ILE A 812 14.51 -4.78 -26.11
N ALA A 813 15.79 -4.49 -26.41
CA ALA A 813 16.38 -3.19 -26.14
C ALA A 813 15.71 -2.05 -26.94
N GLU A 814 15.38 -2.26 -28.21
CA GLU A 814 14.66 -1.30 -29.06
C GLU A 814 13.24 -1.05 -28.55
N ASP A 815 12.50 -2.12 -28.21
CA ASP A 815 11.15 -2.04 -27.62
C ASP A 815 11.17 -1.30 -26.26
N THR A 816 12.17 -1.58 -25.44
CA THR A 816 12.39 -0.91 -24.14
C THR A 816 12.67 0.59 -24.32
N ALA A 817 13.51 0.96 -25.29
CA ALA A 817 13.82 2.36 -25.57
C ALA A 817 12.58 3.13 -26.06
N ALA A 818 11.74 2.49 -26.89
CA ALA A 818 10.46 3.05 -27.32
C ALA A 818 9.51 3.22 -26.12
N PHE A 819 9.46 2.25 -25.20
CA PHE A 819 8.65 2.37 -23.99
C PHE A 819 9.07 3.55 -23.12
N ARG A 820 10.37 3.68 -22.85
CA ARG A 820 10.90 4.82 -22.10
C ARG A 820 10.50 6.15 -22.72
N HIS A 821 10.63 6.27 -24.04
CA HIS A 821 10.31 7.50 -24.75
C HIS A 821 8.82 7.88 -24.62
N ASP A 822 7.92 6.91 -24.81
CA ASP A 822 6.48 7.14 -24.68
C ASP A 822 6.09 7.49 -23.23
N LEU A 823 6.68 6.81 -22.24
CA LEU A 823 6.49 7.10 -20.82
C LEU A 823 6.96 8.51 -20.44
N GLN A 824 8.12 8.93 -20.95
CA GLN A 824 8.64 10.29 -20.73
C GLN A 824 7.73 11.35 -21.37
N ALA A 825 7.28 11.12 -22.61
CA ALA A 825 6.37 12.02 -23.31
C ALA A 825 5.01 12.15 -22.60
N SER A 826 4.47 11.04 -22.10
CA SER A 826 3.25 11.02 -21.29
C SER A 826 3.39 11.86 -20.03
N LEU A 827 4.46 11.64 -19.25
CA LEU A 827 4.68 12.38 -18.01
C LEU A 827 4.86 13.88 -18.29
N ALA A 828 5.64 14.24 -19.30
CA ALA A 828 5.85 15.64 -19.68
C ALA A 828 4.52 16.34 -20.04
N GLU A 829 3.61 15.65 -20.75
CA GLU A 829 2.28 16.17 -21.06
C GLU A 829 1.40 16.29 -19.81
N SER A 830 1.45 15.30 -18.92
CA SER A 830 0.80 15.35 -17.59
C SER A 830 1.27 16.56 -16.79
N VAL A 831 2.57 16.74 -16.59
CA VAL A 831 3.15 17.88 -15.85
C VAL A 831 2.77 19.22 -16.49
N ALA A 832 2.80 19.31 -17.82
CA ALA A 832 2.44 20.54 -18.51
C ALA A 832 0.96 20.91 -18.32
N THR A 833 0.10 19.91 -18.14
CA THR A 833 -1.35 20.12 -18.16
C THR A 833 -2.04 19.94 -16.82
N THR A 834 -1.31 19.54 -15.80
CA THR A 834 -1.77 19.50 -14.42
C THR A 834 -1.31 20.76 -13.67
N PRO A 835 -2.22 21.48 -12.97
CA PRO A 835 -1.87 22.75 -12.34
C PRO A 835 -0.79 22.64 -11.26
N VAL A 836 0.04 23.68 -11.18
CA VAL A 836 1.06 23.86 -10.15
C VAL A 836 0.51 23.71 -8.73
N VAL A 837 1.36 23.28 -7.81
CA VAL A 837 1.06 23.13 -6.38
C VAL A 837 1.84 24.14 -5.55
N ARG A 838 1.23 24.62 -4.47
CA ARG A 838 1.82 25.61 -3.56
C ARG A 838 2.67 24.90 -2.51
N LEU A 839 3.87 25.43 -2.24
CA LEU A 839 4.77 24.96 -1.19
C LEU A 839 4.63 25.82 0.09
N ARG A 840 5.25 25.39 1.20
CA ARG A 840 5.20 26.05 2.52
C ARG A 840 5.93 27.38 2.54
N ASP A 841 6.95 27.55 1.71
CA ASP A 841 7.64 28.83 1.49
C ASP A 841 6.81 29.84 0.66
N ALA A 842 5.59 29.41 0.30
CA ALA A 842 4.58 30.12 -0.46
C ALA A 842 4.94 30.39 -1.94
N THR A 843 5.99 29.75 -2.45
CA THR A 843 6.20 29.60 -3.88
C THR A 843 5.38 28.43 -4.43
N TRP A 844 5.45 28.23 -5.75
CA TRP A 844 4.76 27.16 -6.45
C TRP A 844 5.74 26.38 -7.31
N VAL A 845 5.48 25.09 -7.52
CA VAL A 845 6.21 24.23 -8.45
C VAL A 845 5.22 23.47 -9.33
N PRO A 846 5.62 23.04 -10.54
CA PRO A 846 4.81 22.13 -11.35
C PRO A 846 4.49 20.87 -10.55
N TYR A 847 3.23 20.42 -10.63
CA TYR A 847 2.86 19.14 -10.03
C TYR A 847 3.21 18.00 -10.98
N VAL A 848 3.85 16.97 -10.45
CA VAL A 848 4.17 15.74 -11.19
C VAL A 848 3.21 14.65 -10.70
N PRO A 849 2.11 14.39 -11.44
CA PRO A 849 1.04 13.53 -10.94
C PRO A 849 1.42 12.04 -10.95
N PRO A 850 0.84 11.21 -10.07
CA PRO A 850 1.13 9.77 -9.99
C PRO A 850 0.61 8.94 -11.18
N ARG A 851 -0.28 9.51 -11.99
CA ARG A 851 -0.90 8.87 -13.14
C ARG A 851 -1.30 9.89 -14.21
N ALA A 852 -1.55 9.40 -15.42
CA ALA A 852 -2.12 10.22 -16.47
C ALA A 852 -3.52 10.73 -16.07
N ASP A 853 -3.87 11.92 -16.57
CA ASP A 853 -5.15 12.62 -16.36
C ASP A 853 -5.48 13.04 -14.91
N ALA A 854 -4.59 12.82 -13.94
CA ALA A 854 -4.77 13.35 -12.58
C ALA A 854 -4.64 14.89 -12.56
N LEU A 855 -5.51 15.54 -11.78
CA LEU A 855 -5.71 16.99 -11.83
C LEU A 855 -5.06 17.78 -10.69
N THR A 856 -4.87 17.15 -9.53
CA THR A 856 -4.34 17.81 -8.34
C THR A 856 -3.85 16.74 -7.36
N HIS A 857 -3.23 17.16 -6.26
CA HIS A 857 -2.92 16.32 -5.11
C HIS A 857 -4.00 16.41 -4.02
N ARG A 858 -3.85 15.61 -2.95
CA ARG A 858 -4.71 15.55 -1.75
C ARG A 858 -6.19 15.27 -2.07
N ALA A 859 -6.43 14.53 -3.14
CA ALA A 859 -7.77 14.23 -3.63
C ALA A 859 -8.03 12.72 -3.76
N GLU A 860 -6.97 11.92 -3.95
CA GLU A 860 -7.09 10.52 -4.34
C GLU A 860 -6.52 9.53 -3.28
N GLY A 861 -6.08 10.06 -2.15
CA GLY A 861 -5.64 9.28 -0.99
C GLY A 861 -4.17 8.83 -1.04
N TRP A 862 -3.66 8.42 0.13
CA TRP A 862 -2.22 8.22 0.34
C TRP A 862 -1.58 7.10 -0.48
N ILE A 863 -2.32 6.06 -0.91
CA ILE A 863 -1.77 4.97 -1.73
C ILE A 863 -1.31 5.50 -3.09
N ARG A 864 -2.09 6.38 -3.73
CA ARG A 864 -1.77 6.92 -5.06
C ARG A 864 -0.78 8.08 -4.98
N GLU A 865 -0.95 8.95 -3.98
CA GLU A 865 -0.23 10.23 -3.90
C GLU A 865 1.03 10.19 -3.04
N GLY A 866 1.10 9.29 -2.07
CA GLY A 866 2.22 9.20 -1.12
C GLY A 866 2.97 7.87 -1.15
N LEU A 867 2.28 6.76 -1.42
CA LEU A 867 2.90 5.43 -1.50
C LEU A 867 3.48 5.16 -2.89
N TYR A 868 2.69 5.39 -3.94
CA TYR A 868 3.10 5.24 -5.34
C TYR A 868 3.05 6.55 -6.15
N PRO A 869 3.71 7.62 -5.69
CA PRO A 869 3.86 8.83 -6.50
C PRO A 869 4.68 8.55 -7.76
N ALA A 870 4.75 9.52 -8.68
CA ALA A 870 5.60 9.43 -9.86
C ALA A 870 7.11 9.31 -9.55
N LEU A 871 7.52 9.44 -8.27
CA LEU A 871 8.89 9.30 -7.82
C LEU A 871 9.49 7.93 -8.19
N HIS A 872 8.67 6.88 -8.32
CA HIS A 872 9.10 5.56 -8.81
C HIS A 872 9.70 5.56 -10.22
N LEU A 873 9.50 6.63 -11.00
CA LEU A 873 10.18 6.81 -12.28
C LEU A 873 11.69 7.04 -12.11
N LEU A 874 12.14 7.52 -10.94
CA LEU A 874 13.56 7.60 -10.57
C LEU A 874 14.10 6.21 -10.20
N ASP A 875 13.39 5.47 -9.35
CA ASP A 875 13.71 4.08 -8.99
C ASP A 875 13.94 3.21 -10.25
N ALA A 876 13.03 3.33 -11.21
CA ALA A 876 13.08 2.60 -12.46
C ALA A 876 14.12 3.13 -13.47
N GLN A 877 14.78 4.25 -13.17
CA GLN A 877 15.75 4.93 -14.05
C GLN A 877 15.14 5.39 -15.38
N VAL A 878 13.87 5.80 -15.35
CA VAL A 878 13.22 6.49 -16.48
C VAL A 878 13.78 7.91 -16.58
N TYR A 879 13.92 8.59 -15.45
CA TYR A 879 14.61 9.88 -15.33
C TYR A 879 15.83 9.75 -14.41
N PRO A 880 16.89 10.55 -14.64
CA PRO A 880 18.01 10.61 -13.71
C PRO A 880 17.60 11.36 -12.41
N PRO A 881 18.28 11.08 -11.27
CA PRO A 881 17.93 11.68 -9.98
C PRO A 881 18.04 13.21 -9.92
N ASP A 882 18.83 13.84 -10.80
CA ASP A 882 19.04 15.29 -10.90
C ASP A 882 18.04 15.99 -11.84
N HIS A 883 17.10 15.26 -12.43
CA HIS A 883 16.08 15.83 -13.30
C HIS A 883 15.16 16.80 -12.51
N PRO A 884 14.73 17.94 -13.08
CA PRO A 884 13.86 18.90 -12.37
C PRO A 884 12.58 18.30 -11.78
N PHE A 885 12.02 17.27 -12.41
CA PHE A 885 10.84 16.57 -11.90
C PHE A 885 11.08 15.94 -10.53
N ALA A 886 12.31 15.47 -10.25
CA ALA A 886 12.65 14.90 -8.94
C ALA A 886 12.47 15.93 -7.82
N ASN A 887 12.99 17.15 -8.01
CA ASN A 887 12.85 18.23 -7.05
C ASN A 887 11.38 18.56 -6.80
N TRP A 888 10.57 18.65 -7.87
CA TRP A 888 9.15 19.00 -7.74
C TRP A 888 8.33 17.91 -7.04
N MET A 889 8.65 16.63 -7.29
CA MET A 889 8.03 15.50 -6.60
C MET A 889 8.39 15.49 -5.11
N ILE A 890 9.68 15.66 -4.78
CA ILE A 890 10.16 15.64 -3.39
C ILE A 890 9.61 16.84 -2.60
N ASP A 891 9.65 18.05 -3.20
CA ASP A 891 9.08 19.26 -2.58
C ASP A 891 7.59 19.05 -2.27
N ASP A 892 6.79 18.52 -3.20
CA ASP A 892 5.36 18.28 -2.93
C ASP A 892 5.14 17.20 -1.87
N LEU A 893 5.92 16.12 -1.89
CA LEU A 893 5.82 15.06 -0.90
C LEU A 893 6.10 15.59 0.53
N GLU A 894 7.20 16.33 0.71
CA GLU A 894 7.62 16.87 2.01
C GLU A 894 6.74 18.05 2.47
N ASP A 895 6.53 19.06 1.62
CA ASP A 895 5.79 20.26 2.02
C ASP A 895 4.29 19.99 2.15
N ASN A 896 3.77 19.08 1.30
CA ASN A 896 2.34 18.87 1.16
C ASN A 896 1.83 17.51 1.61
N ILE A 897 2.31 16.40 1.05
CA ILE A 897 1.67 15.09 1.21
C ILE A 897 1.86 14.55 2.63
N PHE A 898 3.10 14.35 3.10
CA PHE A 898 3.37 13.64 4.36
C PHE A 898 2.75 14.32 5.58
N MET A 899 2.59 15.64 5.54
CA MET A 899 2.00 16.41 6.65
C MET A 899 0.49 16.62 6.53
N SER A 900 -0.11 16.29 5.39
CA SER A 900 -1.55 16.50 5.15
C SER A 900 -2.41 15.48 5.89
N PRO A 901 -3.63 15.84 6.33
CA PRO A 901 -4.58 14.86 6.84
C PRO A 901 -5.20 13.99 5.72
N GLU A 902 -5.21 14.44 4.48
CA GLU A 902 -5.80 13.71 3.34
C GLU A 902 -4.95 12.51 2.92
N SER A 903 -3.63 12.71 2.85
CA SER A 903 -2.68 11.74 2.27
C SER A 903 -1.44 11.48 3.16
N GLY A 904 -1.44 11.95 4.41
CA GLY A 904 -0.32 11.82 5.35
C GLY A 904 -0.77 11.79 6.81
N TYR A 905 0.06 12.33 7.71
CA TYR A 905 -0.16 12.27 9.17
C TYR A 905 -1.00 13.41 9.77
N GLY A 906 -1.38 14.42 8.99
CA GLY A 906 -2.15 15.57 9.49
C GLY A 906 -1.48 16.25 10.69
N LEU A 907 -0.20 16.65 10.56
CA LEU A 907 0.60 17.17 11.67
C LEU A 907 -0.05 18.42 12.29
N LYS A 908 -0.21 18.42 13.61
CA LYS A 908 -0.82 19.54 14.35
C LYS A 908 0.10 20.76 14.41
N GLN A 909 1.42 20.56 14.49
CA GLN A 909 2.42 21.62 14.57
C GLN A 909 3.51 21.41 13.51
N PRO A 910 3.19 21.51 12.19
CA PRO A 910 4.11 21.12 11.13
C PRO A 910 5.48 21.84 11.21
N ARG A 911 5.51 23.10 11.64
CA ARG A 911 6.77 23.85 11.82
C ARG A 911 7.70 23.30 12.91
N ALA A 912 7.14 22.73 13.97
CA ALA A 912 7.91 22.12 15.05
C ALA A 912 8.26 20.66 14.74
N ASP A 913 7.37 19.98 14.02
CA ASP A 913 7.38 18.53 13.90
C ASP A 913 7.99 18.01 12.59
N PHE A 914 8.19 18.86 11.56
CA PHE A 914 8.60 18.40 10.23
C PHE A 914 9.85 17.52 10.25
N PHE A 915 10.85 17.85 11.08
CA PHE A 915 12.12 17.13 11.07
C PHE A 915 11.97 15.69 11.60
N ASN A 916 11.33 15.51 12.76
CA ASN A 916 11.24 14.20 13.41
C ASN A 916 10.02 13.36 12.95
N LEU A 917 8.94 14.00 12.48
CA LEU A 917 7.67 13.36 12.16
C LEU A 917 7.30 13.45 10.67
N GLY A 918 8.28 13.60 9.78
CA GLY A 918 8.09 13.57 8.33
C GLY A 918 9.15 12.76 7.60
N GLY A 919 9.10 12.75 6.27
CA GLY A 919 10.08 12.07 5.41
C GLY A 919 9.75 10.65 5.05
N PHE A 920 8.49 10.25 5.27
CA PHE A 920 7.98 8.93 5.04
C PHE A 920 6.46 8.98 4.88
N THR A 921 5.92 8.01 4.14
CA THR A 921 4.48 7.79 3.97
C THR A 921 3.93 6.85 5.05
N LEU A 922 2.61 6.57 5.04
CA LEU A 922 1.96 5.71 6.04
C LEU A 922 2.45 4.26 6.02
N GLN A 923 2.92 3.78 4.87
CA GLN A 923 3.65 2.50 4.74
C GLN A 923 5.10 2.81 4.29
N PRO A 924 6.00 3.08 5.24
CA PRO A 924 7.24 3.81 4.98
C PRO A 924 8.21 3.16 3.99
N ASN A 925 8.22 1.83 3.84
CA ASN A 925 9.28 1.14 3.11
C ASN A 925 8.95 0.88 1.63
N LEU A 926 7.71 1.15 1.16
CA LEU A 926 7.39 0.98 -0.26
C LEU A 926 7.80 2.21 -1.10
N LEU A 927 7.97 3.37 -0.49
CA LEU A 927 8.52 4.57 -1.14
C LEU A 927 10.03 4.69 -0.87
N ASN A 928 10.84 4.76 -1.92
CA ASN A 928 12.30 4.83 -1.85
C ASN A 928 12.89 6.23 -1.60
N LEU A 929 12.14 7.15 -1.01
CA LEU A 929 12.57 8.54 -0.82
C LEU A 929 13.95 8.67 -0.16
N ALA A 930 14.28 7.80 0.81
CA ALA A 930 15.61 7.77 1.40
C ALA A 930 16.69 7.48 0.32
N LEU A 931 16.51 6.44 -0.49
CA LEU A 931 17.45 6.13 -1.57
C LEU A 931 17.49 7.21 -2.64
N ASP A 932 16.38 7.91 -2.90
CA ASP A 932 16.38 9.04 -3.83
C ASP A 932 17.28 10.18 -3.31
N TYR A 933 17.16 10.55 -2.04
CA TYR A 933 18.08 11.51 -1.40
C TYR A 933 19.54 11.04 -1.46
N LEU A 934 19.79 9.76 -1.20
CA LEU A 934 21.14 9.20 -1.26
C LEU A 934 21.71 9.25 -2.70
N GLN A 935 20.88 8.95 -3.71
CA GLN A 935 21.23 9.05 -5.12
C GLN A 935 21.59 10.47 -5.57
N ARG A 936 21.09 11.48 -4.85
CA ARG A 936 21.28 12.90 -5.10
C ARG A 936 22.37 13.55 -4.25
N ASP A 937 23.09 12.76 -3.45
CA ASP A 937 24.12 13.25 -2.49
C ASP A 937 23.55 14.19 -1.41
N GLU A 938 22.26 14.02 -1.08
CA GLU A 938 21.55 14.80 -0.06
C GLU A 938 21.57 14.06 1.29
N VAL A 939 22.78 13.79 1.79
CA VAL A 939 23.04 12.91 2.95
C VAL A 939 22.24 13.29 4.22
N PRO A 940 22.12 14.57 4.63
CA PRO A 940 21.29 14.94 5.79
C PRO A 940 19.81 14.52 5.63
N ASN A 941 19.27 14.66 4.42
CA ASN A 941 17.89 14.31 4.10
C ASN A 941 17.71 12.79 4.08
N PHE A 942 18.67 12.06 3.49
CA PHE A 942 18.73 10.60 3.57
C PHE A 942 18.70 10.11 5.01
N LEU A 943 19.60 10.62 5.88
CA LEU A 943 19.69 10.19 7.27
C LEU A 943 18.40 10.47 8.05
N ARG A 944 17.76 11.62 7.78
CA ARG A 944 16.45 11.94 8.37
C ARG A 944 15.39 10.93 7.94
N ALA A 945 15.22 10.69 6.64
CA ALA A 945 14.23 9.73 6.13
C ALA A 945 14.52 8.30 6.64
N PHE A 946 15.78 7.85 6.55
CA PHE A 946 16.22 6.53 6.98
C PHE A 946 15.94 6.26 8.46
N PHE A 947 16.36 7.15 9.37
CA PHE A 947 16.15 6.94 10.80
C PHE A 947 14.70 7.16 11.24
N ASN A 948 13.98 8.09 10.61
CA ASN A 948 12.55 8.27 10.92
C ASN A 948 11.74 7.04 10.48
N THR A 949 11.99 6.49 9.28
CA THR A 949 11.38 5.24 8.81
C THR A 949 11.70 4.07 9.75
N ALA A 950 12.96 3.91 10.16
CA ALA A 950 13.33 2.88 11.12
C ALA A 950 12.56 3.03 12.44
N ALA A 951 12.55 4.24 13.01
CA ALA A 951 11.95 4.49 14.31
C ALA A 951 10.41 4.38 14.30
N VAL A 952 9.75 4.74 13.20
CA VAL A 952 8.29 4.67 13.11
C VAL A 952 7.80 3.22 12.95
N SER A 953 8.51 2.37 12.21
CA SER A 953 8.10 0.99 11.90
C SER A 953 8.60 -0.08 12.88
N LEU A 954 9.75 0.12 13.54
CA LEU A 954 10.43 -0.91 14.32
C LEU A 954 9.79 -1.23 15.67
N TYR A 955 9.56 -2.52 15.93
CA TYR A 955 9.23 -3.08 17.24
C TYR A 955 10.51 -3.66 17.87
N PRO A 956 11.14 -2.97 18.84
CA PRO A 956 12.48 -3.31 19.30
C PRO A 956 12.56 -4.59 20.14
N ASP A 957 11.45 -5.08 20.65
CA ASP A 957 11.39 -6.28 21.50
C ASP A 957 11.27 -7.58 20.69
N SER A 958 10.82 -7.50 19.44
CA SER A 958 10.80 -8.59 18.45
C SER A 958 11.69 -8.33 17.23
N MET A 959 12.35 -7.16 17.15
CA MET A 959 13.20 -6.73 16.02
C MET A 959 12.52 -6.80 14.65
N CYS A 960 11.20 -6.63 14.59
CA CYS A 960 10.42 -6.69 13.35
C CYS A 960 9.81 -5.34 13.00
N PHE A 961 9.39 -5.18 11.74
CA PHE A 961 8.61 -4.02 11.30
C PHE A 961 7.11 -4.34 11.28
N ALA A 962 6.31 -3.30 11.53
CA ALA A 962 4.91 -3.28 11.14
C ALA A 962 4.77 -3.05 9.63
N GLU A 963 3.66 -3.51 9.05
CA GLU A 963 3.29 -3.20 7.66
C GLU A 963 3.11 -1.70 7.44
N TRP A 964 2.15 -1.08 8.12
CA TRP A 964 1.92 0.35 7.97
C TRP A 964 1.64 1.00 9.33
N VAL A 965 1.71 2.33 9.39
CA VAL A 965 1.63 3.12 10.61
C VAL A 965 0.54 4.18 10.47
N PRO A 966 -0.74 3.86 10.77
CA PRO A 966 -1.85 4.80 10.70
C PRO A 966 -1.69 6.00 11.63
N ARG A 967 -1.00 5.80 12.77
CA ARG A 967 -0.75 6.81 13.79
C ARG A 967 0.57 6.53 14.47
N PHE A 968 1.29 7.56 14.87
CA PHE A 968 2.55 7.40 15.60
C PHE A 968 2.37 6.53 16.87
N GLY A 969 3.21 5.50 17.00
CA GLY A 969 3.15 4.53 18.10
C GLY A 969 2.13 3.40 17.91
N GLN A 970 1.38 3.37 16.80
CA GLN A 970 0.37 2.35 16.52
C GLN A 970 0.54 1.77 15.11
N ALA A 971 0.91 0.50 15.03
CA ALA A 971 0.88 -0.26 13.77
C ALA A 971 -0.56 -0.49 13.27
N GLY A 972 -0.67 -0.57 11.94
CA GLY A 972 -1.75 -1.20 11.20
C GLY A 972 -1.20 -2.39 10.43
N GLY A 973 -2.06 -3.36 10.13
CA GLY A 973 -1.63 -4.61 9.51
C GLY A 973 -0.91 -5.56 10.48
N PRO A 974 -0.34 -6.67 9.97
CA PRO A 974 0.43 -7.60 10.78
C PRO A 974 1.82 -7.04 11.14
N LEU A 975 2.41 -7.59 12.20
CA LEU A 975 3.86 -7.53 12.42
C LEU A 975 4.54 -8.61 11.59
N TYR A 976 5.87 -8.53 11.44
CA TYR A 976 6.63 -9.42 10.55
C TYR A 976 6.25 -9.24 9.07
N LYS A 977 6.10 -7.98 8.65
CA LYS A 977 6.01 -7.63 7.22
C LYS A 977 7.40 -7.77 6.59
N THR A 978 7.77 -9.00 6.24
CA THR A 978 9.12 -9.34 5.78
C THR A 978 9.57 -8.59 4.51
N PRO A 979 8.69 -8.18 3.57
CA PRO A 979 9.07 -7.33 2.44
C PRO A 979 9.53 -5.94 2.88
N ASP A 980 8.79 -5.27 3.76
CA ASP A 980 9.15 -3.97 4.33
C ASP A 980 10.49 -4.02 5.08
N GLU A 981 10.70 -5.07 5.88
CA GLU A 981 11.98 -5.29 6.55
C GLU A 981 13.11 -5.50 5.54
N SER A 982 12.88 -6.36 4.55
CA SER A 982 13.86 -6.70 3.50
C SER A 982 14.21 -5.48 2.67
N LYS A 983 13.25 -4.59 2.42
CA LYS A 983 13.49 -3.34 1.72
C LYS A 983 14.37 -2.40 2.55
N PHE A 984 14.15 -2.33 3.85
CA PHE A 984 15.04 -1.59 4.75
C PHE A 984 16.45 -2.20 4.84
N ILE A 985 16.60 -3.53 4.74
CA ILE A 985 17.92 -4.18 4.63
C ILE A 985 18.68 -3.71 3.37
N GLN A 986 17.98 -3.52 2.25
CA GLN A 986 18.60 -2.94 1.05
C GLN A 986 19.13 -1.53 1.35
N TRP A 987 18.35 -0.69 2.04
CA TRP A 987 18.79 0.66 2.42
C TRP A 987 19.97 0.64 3.40
N MET A 988 19.99 -0.29 4.35
CA MET A 988 21.10 -0.48 5.28
C MET A 988 22.40 -0.81 4.56
N ARG A 989 22.33 -1.63 3.51
CA ARG A 989 23.48 -1.94 2.67
C ARG A 989 23.89 -0.71 1.85
N ASP A 990 22.94 -0.06 1.18
CA ASP A 990 23.21 1.07 0.28
C ASP A 990 23.76 2.30 1.01
N LEU A 991 23.44 2.44 2.31
CA LEU A 991 24.09 3.39 3.22
C LEU A 991 25.63 3.23 3.22
N LEU A 992 26.12 1.99 3.16
CA LEU A 992 27.54 1.65 3.23
C LEU A 992 28.18 1.43 1.85
N VAL A 993 27.45 0.81 0.93
CA VAL A 993 27.96 0.37 -0.38
C VAL A 993 26.86 0.55 -1.42
N LEU A 994 27.03 1.52 -2.32
CA LEU A 994 26.08 1.82 -3.38
C LEU A 994 26.73 1.62 -4.75
N GLU A 995 26.13 0.76 -5.58
CA GLU A 995 26.51 0.61 -6.98
C GLU A 995 25.80 1.62 -7.89
N ARG A 996 26.57 2.34 -8.72
CA ARG A 996 26.05 3.24 -9.77
C ARG A 996 26.69 2.93 -11.10
N GLY A 997 26.02 2.11 -11.91
CA GLY A 997 26.55 1.66 -13.20
C GLY A 997 27.86 0.89 -13.02
N ASN A 998 28.98 1.47 -13.42
CA ASN A 998 30.32 0.91 -13.26
C ASN A 998 31.11 1.51 -12.07
N ARG A 999 30.45 2.27 -11.19
CA ARG A 999 31.05 2.87 -9.99
C ARG A 999 30.55 2.16 -8.74
N LEU A 1000 31.43 2.08 -7.75
CA LEU A 1000 31.14 1.63 -6.39
C LEU A 1000 31.43 2.81 -5.45
N GLU A 1001 30.39 3.29 -4.78
CA GLU A 1001 30.50 4.37 -3.80
C GLU A 1001 30.42 3.78 -2.39
N LEU A 1002 31.37 4.17 -1.54
CA LEU A 1002 31.54 3.62 -0.20
C LEU A 1002 31.27 4.70 0.84
N GLY A 1003 30.43 4.37 1.83
CA GLY A 1003 30.14 5.20 2.99
C GLY A 1003 29.38 6.48 2.67
N LEU A 1004 28.69 6.57 1.54
CA LEU A 1004 27.99 7.80 1.11
C LEU A 1004 26.91 8.22 2.14
N GLY A 1005 26.16 7.25 2.66
CA GLY A 1005 25.10 7.48 3.63
C GLY A 1005 25.55 7.38 5.08
N VAL A 1006 26.85 7.24 5.36
CA VAL A 1006 27.35 7.03 6.73
C VAL A 1006 27.22 8.34 7.52
N PRO A 1007 26.55 8.33 8.69
CA PRO A 1007 26.53 9.48 9.60
C PRO A 1007 27.95 9.93 9.96
N ARG A 1008 28.19 11.25 9.97
CA ARG A 1008 29.52 11.82 10.27
C ARG A 1008 30.05 11.51 11.68
N ARG A 1009 29.15 11.10 12.58
CA ARG A 1009 29.49 10.72 13.97
C ARG A 1009 29.98 9.27 14.10
N TRP A 1010 29.76 8.42 13.09
CA TRP A 1010 30.34 7.09 13.03
C TRP A 1010 31.81 7.21 12.63
#